data_AF-A0A953QVL6-F1
#
_entry.id   AF-A0A953QVL6-F1
#
_cell.length_a   1.000
_cell.length_b   1.000
_cell.length_c   1.000
_cell.angle_alpha   90.00
_cell.angle_beta   90.00
_cell.angle_gamma   90.00
#
_symmetry.space_group_name_H-M   'P 1'
#
loop_
_entity.id
_entity.type
_entity.pdbx_description
1 polymer ?
#
loop_
_entity_poly.entity_id
_entity_poly.type
_entity_poly.pdbx_seq_one_letter_code
_entity_poly.pdbx_strand_id
1 'polypeptide(L)'
;MPGKLQFVGNAWNLEELETAAPRRSVQPRDAFVDRLTQTGKAVVEHSFQATREGRRAAEPRPPLELTMAAEPSAVYMLVVRHPLGAVTFHFPEQESKRRGAGAAKAKSVRFRVEFPQDQDEIVAGGRRGVVSKLAKEVVKAVVVKIVDKIADKALGALAKAWETLKWRKLRQGWVGVTPDTLRSGALTAADFSLIKPNQKNLLLLHGTFSNTASAFKELAATQGASGQDFFTALRATYGDRIFGFNHFTVSKTPEQNARELLAALPKAAAFDVITHSRGGLVLRELLETDLGAPGKRFQAGNIVLVASPNQGTPLATGARWKDYFQWIVNVAEVFPENAVTLGIEFATEAIIWLAQRIKGGFPGLESMDMAGDVVKQLQRPPGPPAQSLYSALVSNFQPKGTALTKLAEAATGSFFQSANDLVVPSEGGWRVDTPATLIPADRIGCFGNGGNIDKPGEDSSVYHTNYFSQSKTVDFLVEALTASPHSLPPLDPAKRLPFGWRRGVGVAAAPGAIAAPELAPVQPAARVAVRPATTVGEERKVFQLFVISSDDHLPPDIIRQMHDRTAMVLATYENARALETIFIRGGKRINHADGVQHKASSEEGGVLWARIIGVSNKIRDYVNGDPHAKELPHRDKLQVFGADLFAAMFPDSVRRLYDVARSEAEAEGRRLDIVVTSMINWIADKPFEFAFDPLRQAYLATEEVNFTRNVLTAVPDDRIPRRKPPMRMLVVAAQPVGLGLLSADEEEQLIRRSFQDLEAEGLASVEVMLAATPEALHDRLRSFADAGRRQDQFDIVHFIGHGEYRTDEDEGYLIFEDGNGGMHPVSAECLREILCHRGVRMIFLNACETGVVGRSQFPFDFNRGVAPKLVGGGIGVVVANQYKVLDVSATEFAKHFYRAIAQGATVGDAAREARVSVNYSIAGECIDWAVPVVYARDPALRLFEPSAAPPSVTPAAARIRRALPQGVVRIGLWDVNNVLPGLERIAQRFNTVQDRYHFEVADLSAPIGTWRLLPGKSRGKTPAPPQGIIRGEEVARKLSSQASSLGFDRLFCITNFALGGEVKSEYRENLALWNDDDPDKRIAIISGTGILQAFDDQTHPVGRFIANMIVTALCGDLEHRAGATNCPNYVDMKPQLQTLAARLEYVAAKEKLCAKCGPKMKDAKKALDQILAAY
;
A
#
# COMPACT_ATOMS: atom_id res chain seq x y z
N MET A 1 -11.09 -35.74 -37.05
CA MET A 1 -11.55 -34.36 -37.21
C MET A 1 -10.47 -33.45 -36.63
N PRO A 2 -9.97 -32.45 -37.38
CA PRO A 2 -8.94 -31.55 -36.87
C PRO A 2 -9.52 -30.71 -35.71
N GLY A 3 -8.70 -30.51 -34.68
CA GLY A 3 -8.86 -29.72 -33.45
C GLY A 3 -10.22 -29.09 -33.15
N LYS A 4 -11.06 -29.75 -32.34
CA LYS A 4 -12.19 -29.06 -31.68
C LYS A 4 -11.63 -28.09 -30.64
N LEU A 5 -11.94 -26.79 -30.77
CA LEU A 5 -11.87 -25.82 -29.67
C LEU A 5 -12.62 -26.41 -28.46
N GLN A 6 -11.96 -26.49 -27.31
CA GLN A 6 -12.56 -26.99 -26.07
C GLN A 6 -12.74 -25.85 -25.08
N PHE A 7 -13.96 -25.75 -24.57
CA PHE A 7 -14.39 -24.75 -23.61
C PHE A 7 -14.28 -25.28 -22.18
N VAL A 8 -13.99 -24.40 -21.21
CA VAL A 8 -13.73 -24.81 -19.82
C VAL A 8 -14.70 -24.18 -18.79
N GLY A 9 -15.66 -23.32 -19.12
CA GLY A 9 -16.49 -22.66 -18.08
C GLY A 9 -17.94 -22.29 -18.42
N ASN A 10 -18.94 -22.89 -17.75
CA ASN A 10 -20.40 -22.88 -17.99
C ASN A 10 -21.18 -21.55 -18.30
N ALA A 11 -20.56 -20.39 -18.51
CA ALA A 11 -21.23 -19.09 -18.58
C ALA A 11 -21.28 -18.40 -19.97
N TRP A 12 -20.59 -18.92 -20.99
CA TRP A 12 -20.54 -18.34 -22.34
C TRP A 12 -20.90 -19.37 -23.42
N ASN A 13 -21.72 -18.98 -24.40
CA ASN A 13 -22.04 -19.78 -25.57
C ASN A 13 -21.19 -19.34 -26.76
N LEU A 14 -20.38 -20.26 -27.31
CA LEU A 14 -19.50 -20.00 -28.45
C LEU A 14 -20.10 -20.54 -29.74
N GLU A 15 -20.21 -19.68 -30.74
CA GLU A 15 -20.55 -20.02 -32.12
C GLU A 15 -19.30 -19.80 -32.98
N GLU A 16 -18.74 -20.87 -33.56
CA GLU A 16 -17.63 -20.75 -34.50
C GLU A 16 -18.15 -20.16 -35.81
N LEU A 17 -17.54 -19.06 -36.24
CA LEU A 17 -17.88 -18.40 -37.49
C LEU A 17 -17.08 -19.10 -38.59
N GLU A 18 -17.75 -19.56 -39.65
CA GLU A 18 -17.08 -20.26 -40.76
C GLU A 18 -15.89 -19.44 -41.28
N THR A 19 -14.69 -20.01 -41.21
CA THR A 19 -13.49 -19.51 -41.88
C THR A 19 -13.60 -19.79 -43.38
N ALA A 20 -14.63 -19.24 -44.04
CA ALA A 20 -14.87 -19.49 -45.45
C ALA A 20 -13.81 -18.78 -46.31
N ALA A 21 -13.23 -19.54 -47.24
CA ALA A 21 -12.50 -19.05 -48.40
C ALA A 21 -13.35 -17.99 -49.16
N PRO A 22 -12.73 -17.13 -50.00
CA PRO A 22 -13.28 -15.83 -50.35
C PRO A 22 -14.45 -15.95 -51.34
N ARG A 23 -15.67 -16.24 -50.88
CA ARG A 23 -16.89 -16.09 -51.67
C ARG A 23 -18.08 -15.62 -50.82
N ARG A 24 -18.41 -14.34 -51.02
CA ARG A 24 -19.75 -13.72 -50.98
C ARG A 24 -20.71 -14.17 -49.87
N SER A 25 -20.41 -13.82 -48.62
CA SER A 25 -21.40 -13.35 -47.64
C SER A 25 -20.68 -12.51 -46.58
N VAL A 26 -20.86 -11.19 -46.66
CA VAL A 26 -20.05 -10.22 -45.90
C VAL A 26 -20.63 -10.08 -44.49
N GLN A 27 -20.14 -10.88 -43.54
CA GLN A 27 -19.99 -10.35 -42.19
C GLN A 27 -18.75 -9.46 -42.18
N PRO A 28 -18.80 -8.25 -41.58
CA PRO A 28 -17.65 -7.37 -41.54
C PRO A 28 -16.53 -8.04 -40.75
N ARG A 29 -15.42 -8.32 -41.45
CA ARG A 29 -14.15 -8.73 -40.85
C ARG A 29 -13.60 -7.57 -40.02
N ASP A 30 -12.92 -7.91 -38.93
CA ASP A 30 -12.35 -6.93 -38.03
C ASP A 30 -11.20 -6.17 -38.73
N ALA A 31 -11.32 -4.84 -38.82
CA ALA A 31 -10.38 -4.01 -39.56
C ALA A 31 -8.94 -4.05 -39.02
N PHE A 32 -8.74 -4.33 -37.73
CA PHE A 32 -7.41 -4.53 -37.17
C PHE A 32 -6.86 -5.92 -37.57
N VAL A 33 -7.67 -6.97 -37.48
CA VAL A 33 -7.28 -8.33 -37.90
C VAL A 33 -6.94 -8.39 -39.39
N ASP A 34 -7.72 -7.71 -40.24
CA ASP A 34 -7.42 -7.62 -41.67
C ASP A 34 -6.06 -6.95 -41.92
N ARG A 35 -5.74 -5.86 -41.20
CA ARG A 35 -4.41 -5.21 -41.29
C ARG A 35 -3.28 -6.11 -40.77
N LEU A 36 -3.51 -6.82 -39.67
CA LEU A 36 -2.54 -7.75 -39.10
C LEU A 36 -2.19 -8.89 -40.08
N THR A 37 -3.20 -9.41 -40.78
CA THR A 37 -3.05 -10.53 -41.72
C THR A 37 -2.54 -10.11 -43.10
N GLN A 38 -2.81 -8.86 -43.54
CA GLN A 38 -2.25 -8.28 -44.76
C GLN A 38 -0.71 -8.26 -44.77
N THR A 39 -0.07 -8.26 -43.61
CA THR A 39 1.41 -8.33 -43.50
C THR A 39 1.98 -9.67 -43.98
N GLY A 40 1.15 -10.73 -44.07
CA GLY A 40 1.58 -12.10 -44.34
C GLY A 40 2.30 -12.78 -43.17
N LYS A 41 2.50 -12.08 -42.05
CA LYS A 41 3.20 -12.58 -40.84
C LYS A 41 2.27 -13.25 -39.84
N ALA A 42 0.96 -13.09 -40.04
CA ALA A 42 -0.09 -13.61 -39.18
C ALA A 42 -1.25 -14.13 -40.04
N VAL A 43 -1.89 -15.22 -39.61
CA VAL A 43 -3.06 -15.82 -40.26
C VAL A 43 -4.17 -16.07 -39.23
N VAL A 44 -5.42 -15.88 -39.63
CA VAL A 44 -6.56 -16.25 -38.78
C VAL A 44 -6.68 -17.77 -38.78
N GLU A 45 -6.65 -18.36 -37.59
CA GLU A 45 -6.82 -19.80 -37.41
C GLU A 45 -8.26 -20.14 -37.03
N HIS A 46 -8.85 -19.40 -36.09
CA HIS A 46 -10.24 -19.55 -35.68
C HIS A 46 -10.92 -18.18 -35.53
N SER A 47 -12.21 -18.11 -35.83
CA SER A 47 -13.05 -16.95 -35.56
C SER A 47 -14.33 -17.42 -34.88
N PHE A 48 -14.74 -16.75 -33.82
CA PHE A 48 -15.94 -17.14 -33.10
C PHE A 48 -16.63 -15.94 -32.46
N GLN A 49 -17.90 -16.16 -32.15
CA GLN A 49 -18.74 -15.24 -31.43
C GLN A 49 -19.11 -15.86 -30.09
N ALA A 50 -18.73 -15.20 -28.99
CA ALA A 50 -19.13 -15.58 -27.65
C ALA A 50 -20.38 -14.77 -27.26
N THR A 51 -21.44 -15.46 -26.87
CA THR A 51 -22.71 -14.87 -26.47
C THR A 51 -23.10 -15.28 -25.05
N ARG A 52 -23.70 -14.36 -24.31
CA ARG A 52 -24.21 -14.61 -22.95
C ARG A 52 -25.66 -14.14 -22.84
N GLU A 53 -26.49 -14.92 -22.13
CA GLU A 53 -27.87 -14.52 -21.82
C GLU A 53 -27.88 -13.40 -20.76
N GLY A 54 -28.83 -12.46 -20.89
CA GLY A 54 -28.85 -11.21 -20.13
C GLY A 54 -29.09 -11.37 -18.62
N ARG A 55 -28.68 -10.37 -17.85
CA ARG A 55 -28.40 -10.44 -16.40
C ARG A 55 -29.49 -9.85 -15.49
N ARG A 56 -29.47 -10.22 -14.19
CA ARG A 56 -29.87 -9.36 -13.05
C ARG A 56 -28.63 -8.60 -12.54
N ALA A 57 -28.79 -7.35 -12.10
CA ALA A 57 -27.75 -6.34 -11.95
C ALA A 57 -26.66 -6.55 -10.86
N ALA A 58 -26.53 -7.73 -10.23
CA ALA A 58 -25.75 -7.89 -8.99
C ALA A 58 -24.67 -9.01 -8.95
N GLU A 59 -24.40 -9.71 -10.05
CA GLU A 59 -23.36 -10.77 -10.05
C GLU A 59 -21.99 -10.28 -10.62
N PRO A 60 -20.85 -10.92 -10.32
CA PRO A 60 -19.54 -10.62 -10.93
C PRO A 60 -19.41 -11.23 -12.35
N ARG A 61 -18.90 -10.49 -13.35
CA ARG A 61 -18.79 -11.00 -14.74
C ARG A 61 -17.80 -12.18 -14.82
N PRO A 62 -18.18 -13.37 -15.30
CA PRO A 62 -17.27 -14.51 -15.41
C PRO A 62 -16.30 -14.34 -16.59
N PRO A 63 -15.03 -14.77 -16.46
CA PRO A 63 -14.04 -14.68 -17.53
C PRO A 63 -14.40 -15.58 -18.72
N LEU A 64 -13.97 -15.19 -19.92
CA LEU A 64 -14.01 -16.03 -21.12
C LEU A 64 -12.72 -16.86 -21.20
N GLU A 65 -12.85 -18.18 -21.01
CA GLU A 65 -11.74 -19.13 -21.08
C GLU A 65 -11.83 -20.00 -22.34
N LEU A 66 -10.73 -20.08 -23.09
CA LEU A 66 -10.64 -20.78 -24.38
C LEU A 66 -9.42 -21.68 -24.39
N THR A 67 -9.60 -22.98 -24.69
CA THR A 67 -8.49 -23.94 -24.84
C THR A 67 -8.51 -24.55 -26.23
N MET A 68 -7.35 -24.62 -26.89
CA MET A 68 -7.21 -25.24 -28.21
C MET A 68 -5.93 -26.06 -28.32
N ALA A 69 -5.90 -27.00 -29.26
CA ALA A 69 -4.67 -27.68 -29.63
C ALA A 69 -3.73 -26.70 -30.36
N ALA A 70 -2.46 -26.69 -29.96
CA ALA A 70 -1.44 -25.82 -30.52
C ALA A 70 -0.43 -26.64 -31.35
N GLU A 71 -0.09 -26.12 -32.51
CA GLU A 71 1.02 -26.68 -33.29
C GLU A 71 2.36 -26.49 -32.55
N PRO A 72 3.26 -27.49 -32.60
CA PRO A 72 4.58 -27.35 -32.01
C PRO A 72 5.33 -26.15 -32.60
N SER A 73 5.73 -25.21 -31.73
CA SER A 73 6.51 -24.00 -32.09
C SER A 73 5.73 -22.87 -32.76
N ALA A 74 4.41 -23.00 -32.92
CA ALA A 74 3.56 -21.90 -33.35
C ALA A 74 3.26 -20.95 -32.17
N VAL A 75 3.21 -19.66 -32.46
CA VAL A 75 2.84 -18.62 -31.51
C VAL A 75 1.42 -18.18 -31.83
N TYR A 76 0.57 -18.13 -30.81
CA TYR A 76 -0.85 -17.78 -30.94
C TYR A 76 -1.18 -16.53 -30.13
N MET A 77 -2.15 -15.76 -30.60
CA MET A 77 -2.70 -14.59 -29.94
C MET A 77 -4.22 -14.58 -30.13
N LEU A 78 -4.95 -14.21 -29.10
CA LEU A 78 -6.40 -14.01 -29.15
C LEU A 78 -6.70 -12.51 -29.23
N VAL A 79 -7.39 -12.08 -30.28
CA VAL A 79 -7.92 -10.72 -30.44
C VAL A 79 -9.40 -10.73 -30.08
N VAL A 80 -9.81 -9.87 -29.17
CA VAL A 80 -11.19 -9.77 -28.65
C VAL A 80 -11.73 -8.38 -28.93
N ARG A 81 -12.88 -8.32 -29.60
CA ARG A 81 -13.65 -7.09 -29.78
C ARG A 81 -14.83 -7.08 -28.81
N HIS A 82 -14.82 -6.11 -27.92
CA HIS A 82 -15.84 -5.89 -26.91
C HIS A 82 -17.11 -5.26 -27.54
N PRO A 83 -18.29 -5.38 -26.89
CA PRO A 83 -19.56 -4.88 -27.43
C PRO A 83 -19.55 -3.37 -27.74
N LEU A 84 -18.76 -2.58 -27.01
CA LEU A 84 -18.59 -1.14 -27.20
C LEU A 84 -17.63 -0.76 -28.34
N GLY A 85 -17.05 -1.73 -29.03
CA GLY A 85 -16.12 -1.51 -30.14
C GLY A 85 -14.65 -1.69 -29.76
N ALA A 86 -14.26 -1.54 -28.48
CA ALA A 86 -12.87 -1.66 -28.06
C ALA A 86 -12.24 -3.02 -28.41
N VAL A 87 -10.96 -3.00 -28.78
CA VAL A 87 -10.15 -4.17 -29.12
C VAL A 87 -9.14 -4.43 -28.01
N THR A 88 -9.08 -5.68 -27.56
CA THR A 88 -8.04 -6.17 -26.63
C THR A 88 -7.36 -7.39 -27.23
N PHE A 89 -6.10 -7.62 -26.88
CA PHE A 89 -5.37 -8.80 -27.32
C PHE A 89 -4.79 -9.56 -26.13
N HIS A 90 -4.76 -10.88 -26.23
CA HIS A 90 -4.43 -11.80 -25.14
C HIS A 90 -3.48 -12.87 -25.63
N PHE A 91 -2.40 -13.09 -24.88
CA PHE A 91 -1.42 -14.14 -25.16
C PHE A 91 -1.77 -15.39 -24.33
N PRO A 92 -1.39 -16.59 -24.78
CA PRO A 92 -1.75 -17.83 -24.09
C PRO A 92 -1.06 -17.94 -22.72
N GLU A 93 -1.78 -18.44 -21.72
CA GLU A 93 -1.27 -18.74 -20.37
C GLU A 93 -0.10 -19.73 -20.44
N GLN A 94 0.92 -19.53 -19.61
CA GLN A 94 2.07 -20.42 -19.57
C GLN A 94 1.69 -21.76 -18.91
N GLU A 95 1.77 -22.88 -19.65
CA GLU A 95 1.72 -24.20 -19.04
C GLU A 95 2.94 -24.38 -18.10
N SER A 96 2.68 -24.53 -16.80
CA SER A 96 3.69 -24.93 -15.83
C SER A 96 4.19 -26.34 -16.20
N LYS A 97 5.49 -26.46 -16.46
CA LYS A 97 6.11 -27.77 -16.76
C LYS A 97 5.99 -28.69 -15.55
N ARG A 98 4.94 -29.52 -15.52
CA ARG A 98 4.83 -30.66 -14.60
C ARG A 98 5.96 -31.64 -14.89
N ARG A 99 6.79 -31.93 -13.89
CA ARG A 99 7.74 -33.06 -13.90
C ARG A 99 6.97 -34.35 -13.72
N GLY A 100 6.87 -35.16 -14.77
CA GLY A 100 6.32 -36.52 -14.72
C GLY A 100 6.20 -37.09 -16.13
N ALA A 101 6.81 -38.25 -16.35
CA ALA A 101 6.98 -38.89 -17.66
C ALA A 101 5.67 -39.38 -18.31
N GLY A 102 5.68 -39.48 -19.64
CA GLY A 102 4.83 -40.42 -20.40
C GLY A 102 3.83 -39.78 -21.38
N ALA A 103 4.06 -40.05 -22.67
CA ALA A 103 3.23 -39.78 -23.85
C ALA A 103 3.19 -38.33 -24.37
N ALA A 104 3.48 -38.18 -25.67
CA ALA A 104 3.29 -36.97 -26.46
C ALA A 104 1.80 -36.60 -26.51
N LYS A 105 1.30 -35.94 -25.46
CA LYS A 105 0.01 -35.25 -25.52
C LYS A 105 0.18 -34.00 -26.38
N ALA A 106 -0.78 -33.77 -27.27
CA ALA A 106 -0.86 -32.55 -28.06
C ALA A 106 -0.73 -31.34 -27.12
N LYS A 107 0.21 -30.44 -27.43
CA LYS A 107 0.33 -29.17 -26.69
C LYS A 107 -0.99 -28.44 -26.81
N SER A 108 -1.59 -28.05 -25.70
CA SER A 108 -2.73 -27.14 -25.67
C SER A 108 -2.26 -25.73 -25.36
N VAL A 109 -2.95 -24.72 -25.88
CA VAL A 109 -2.83 -23.33 -25.43
C VAL A 109 -4.16 -22.88 -24.85
N ARG A 110 -4.08 -22.17 -23.73
CA ARG A 110 -5.24 -21.61 -23.03
C ARG A 110 -5.19 -20.09 -23.05
N PHE A 111 -6.30 -19.45 -23.37
CA PHE A 111 -6.51 -18.02 -23.25
C PHE A 111 -7.57 -17.77 -22.18
N ARG A 112 -7.34 -16.74 -21.36
CA ARG A 112 -8.31 -16.25 -20.37
C ARG A 112 -8.49 -14.75 -20.57
N VAL A 113 -9.74 -14.33 -20.73
CA VAL A 113 -10.13 -12.94 -20.99
C VAL A 113 -11.06 -12.50 -19.87
N GLU A 114 -10.64 -11.48 -19.13
CA GLU A 114 -11.44 -10.89 -18.06
C GLU A 114 -12.21 -9.67 -18.57
N PHE A 115 -13.43 -9.47 -18.10
CA PHE A 115 -14.28 -8.35 -18.48
C PHE A 115 -14.46 -7.41 -17.28
N PRO A 116 -14.23 -6.09 -17.43
CA PRO A 116 -14.49 -5.11 -16.38
C PRO A 116 -15.94 -5.16 -15.89
N GLN A 117 -16.21 -4.88 -14.60
CA GLN A 117 -17.59 -4.72 -14.12
C GLN A 117 -18.17 -3.40 -14.64
N ASP A 118 -19.42 -3.41 -15.15
CA ASP A 118 -20.10 -2.18 -15.58
C ASP A 118 -20.36 -1.28 -14.36
N GLN A 119 -19.73 -0.11 -14.32
CA GLN A 119 -19.98 0.92 -13.30
C GLN A 119 -21.16 1.86 -13.67
N ASP A 120 -21.86 1.61 -14.78
CA ASP A 120 -22.76 2.59 -15.43
C ASP A 120 -24.25 2.17 -15.53
N GLU A 121 -24.86 1.70 -14.45
CA GLU A 121 -26.34 1.60 -14.36
C GLU A 121 -26.98 2.43 -13.23
N ILE A 122 -26.19 3.15 -12.43
CA ILE A 122 -26.72 3.98 -11.32
C ILE A 122 -27.18 5.37 -11.80
N VAL A 123 -26.86 5.79 -13.03
CA VAL A 123 -27.25 7.10 -13.59
C VAL A 123 -28.44 6.97 -14.56
N ALA A 124 -29.60 6.55 -14.05
CA ALA A 124 -30.88 6.73 -14.74
C ALA A 124 -31.97 7.14 -13.74
N GLY A 125 -31.72 8.19 -12.98
CA GLY A 125 -32.77 8.95 -12.29
C GLY A 125 -33.61 9.73 -13.31
N GLY A 126 -34.61 9.09 -13.92
CA GLY A 126 -35.50 9.78 -14.85
C GLY A 126 -36.54 8.90 -15.54
N ARG A 127 -37.70 8.78 -14.90
CA ARG A 127 -38.98 8.18 -15.37
C ARG A 127 -39.03 6.65 -15.50
N ARG A 128 -39.96 6.06 -14.74
CA ARG A 128 -40.53 4.73 -14.97
C ARG A 128 -40.90 4.58 -16.45
N GLY A 129 -40.20 3.71 -17.16
CA GLY A 129 -40.45 3.39 -18.56
C GLY A 129 -39.86 2.03 -18.92
N VAL A 130 -40.71 1.13 -19.35
CA VAL A 130 -40.44 -0.27 -19.69
C VAL A 130 -39.43 -0.38 -20.85
N VAL A 131 -38.18 -0.74 -20.57
CA VAL A 131 -37.30 -1.43 -21.53
C VAL A 131 -36.44 -2.46 -20.79
N SER A 132 -37.06 -3.53 -20.32
CA SER A 132 -36.36 -4.80 -20.16
C SER A 132 -36.11 -5.39 -21.55
N LYS A 133 -35.10 -4.90 -22.26
CA LYS A 133 -34.48 -5.68 -23.33
C LYS A 133 -33.29 -6.39 -22.73
N LEU A 134 -33.45 -7.69 -22.52
CA LEU A 134 -32.35 -8.66 -22.42
C LEU A 134 -31.48 -8.52 -23.69
N ALA A 135 -30.56 -7.56 -23.69
CA ALA A 135 -29.56 -7.45 -24.73
C ALA A 135 -28.58 -8.61 -24.50
N LYS A 136 -28.62 -9.61 -25.37
CA LYS A 136 -27.59 -10.65 -25.42
C LYS A 136 -26.23 -9.94 -25.57
N GLU A 137 -25.32 -10.19 -24.64
CA GLU A 137 -23.97 -9.65 -24.69
C GLU A 137 -23.20 -10.46 -25.73
N VAL A 138 -22.70 -9.79 -26.78
CA VAL A 138 -22.01 -10.43 -27.91
C VAL A 138 -20.58 -9.92 -27.97
N VAL A 139 -19.61 -10.83 -27.83
CA VAL A 139 -18.18 -10.58 -27.96
C VAL A 139 -17.66 -11.33 -29.18
N LYS A 140 -16.97 -10.64 -30.08
CA LYS A 140 -16.29 -11.29 -31.22
C LYS A 140 -14.85 -11.57 -30.85
N ALA A 141 -14.35 -12.75 -31.17
CA ALA A 141 -12.99 -13.11 -30.84
C ALA A 141 -12.35 -13.93 -31.97
N VAL A 142 -11.08 -13.62 -32.24
CA VAL A 142 -10.32 -14.13 -33.36
C VAL A 142 -8.99 -14.67 -32.84
N VAL A 143 -8.69 -15.92 -33.13
CA VAL A 143 -7.41 -16.54 -32.82
C VAL A 143 -6.52 -16.36 -34.04
N VAL A 144 -5.39 -15.71 -33.80
CA VAL A 144 -4.40 -15.39 -34.81
C VAL A 144 -3.15 -16.23 -34.55
N LYS A 145 -2.73 -16.97 -35.57
CA LYS A 145 -1.47 -17.72 -35.60
C LYS A 145 -0.39 -16.86 -36.23
N ILE A 146 0.71 -16.66 -35.52
CA ILE A 146 1.88 -15.96 -36.02
C ILE A 146 2.74 -16.96 -36.80
N VAL A 147 2.96 -16.67 -38.09
CA VAL A 147 3.67 -17.57 -39.03
C VAL A 147 5.10 -17.11 -39.32
N ASP A 148 5.42 -15.85 -39.03
CA ASP A 148 6.76 -15.31 -39.21
C ASP A 148 7.71 -15.82 -38.11
N LYS A 149 8.96 -16.12 -38.48
CA LYS A 149 10.01 -16.51 -37.52
C LYS A 149 11.04 -15.39 -37.45
N ILE A 150 10.97 -14.60 -36.39
CA ILE A 150 11.93 -13.52 -36.16
C ILE A 150 13.13 -14.10 -35.42
N ALA A 151 14.34 -13.82 -35.92
CA ALA A 151 15.58 -14.16 -35.22
C ALA A 151 15.65 -13.43 -33.87
N ASP A 152 16.35 -13.99 -32.88
CA ASP A 152 16.54 -13.39 -31.54
C ASP A 152 17.28 -12.04 -31.61
N LYS A 153 16.56 -10.98 -32.00
CA LYS A 153 17.03 -9.60 -32.11
C LYS A 153 16.36 -8.77 -31.04
N ALA A 154 17.09 -7.87 -30.38
CA ALA A 154 16.48 -6.97 -29.41
C ALA A 154 15.41 -6.06 -30.06
N LEU A 155 14.35 -5.73 -29.32
CA LEU A 155 13.23 -4.89 -29.79
C LEU A 155 13.68 -3.55 -30.40
N GLY A 156 14.69 -2.88 -29.81
CA GLY A 156 15.26 -1.65 -30.38
C GLY A 156 15.88 -1.80 -31.77
N ALA A 157 16.49 -2.96 -32.08
CA ALA A 157 17.05 -3.23 -33.40
C ALA A 157 15.96 -3.49 -34.46
N LEU A 158 14.87 -4.16 -34.06
CA LEU A 158 13.69 -4.35 -34.90
C LEU A 158 12.99 -3.01 -35.19
N ALA A 159 12.84 -2.16 -34.18
CA ALA A 159 12.31 -0.81 -34.33
C ALA A 159 13.16 0.03 -35.30
N LYS A 160 14.50 -0.01 -35.19
CA LYS A 160 15.40 0.70 -36.09
C LYS A 160 15.27 0.22 -37.54
N ALA A 161 15.20 -1.10 -37.75
CA ALA A 161 15.03 -1.68 -39.08
C ALA A 161 13.68 -1.27 -39.70
N TRP A 162 12.62 -1.27 -38.90
CA TRP A 162 11.29 -0.83 -39.32
C TRP A 162 11.26 0.66 -39.67
N GLU A 163 11.80 1.54 -38.82
CA GLU A 163 11.87 2.98 -39.10
C GLU A 163 12.67 3.24 -40.38
N THR A 164 13.81 2.55 -40.56
CA THR A 164 14.64 2.66 -41.78
C THR A 164 13.85 2.29 -43.04
N LEU A 165 13.05 1.22 -42.98
CA LEU A 165 12.23 0.79 -44.12
C LEU A 165 11.11 1.80 -44.42
N LYS A 166 10.38 2.24 -43.39
CA LYS A 166 9.26 3.18 -43.54
C LYS A 166 9.71 4.56 -44.01
N TRP A 167 10.90 4.98 -43.57
CA TRP A 167 11.48 6.26 -43.91
C TRP A 167 12.29 6.24 -45.21
N ARG A 168 12.31 5.14 -45.97
CA ARG A 168 13.07 5.05 -47.24
C ARG A 168 12.69 6.13 -48.26
N LYS A 169 11.45 6.61 -48.22
CA LYS A 169 10.95 7.68 -49.10
C LYS A 169 11.03 9.08 -48.45
N LEU A 170 11.41 9.16 -47.18
CA LEU A 170 11.52 10.41 -46.43
C LEU A 170 12.98 10.84 -46.33
N ARG A 171 13.22 12.14 -46.34
CA ARG A 171 14.55 12.70 -46.09
C ARG A 171 14.76 12.85 -44.58
N GLN A 172 15.74 12.13 -44.04
CA GLN A 172 16.20 12.30 -42.66
C GLN A 172 17.11 13.53 -42.54
N GLY A 173 17.13 14.16 -41.36
CA GLY A 173 17.92 15.35 -41.06
C GLY A 173 17.16 16.65 -41.33
N TRP A 174 17.91 17.72 -41.56
CA TRP A 174 17.36 19.05 -41.77
C TRP A 174 16.66 19.19 -43.12
N VAL A 175 15.46 19.75 -43.08
CA VAL A 175 14.60 19.98 -44.24
C VAL A 175 14.12 21.42 -44.30
N GLY A 176 13.96 21.95 -45.52
CA GLY A 176 13.34 23.25 -45.75
C GLY A 176 11.82 23.13 -45.72
N VAL A 177 11.15 24.12 -45.13
CA VAL A 177 9.70 24.10 -44.90
C VAL A 177 9.06 25.32 -45.56
N THR A 178 8.12 25.06 -46.46
CA THR A 178 7.25 26.06 -47.09
C THR A 178 5.79 25.56 -47.03
N PRO A 179 4.78 26.43 -47.22
CA PRO A 179 3.39 25.99 -47.28
C PRO A 179 3.16 24.85 -48.27
N ASP A 180 3.77 24.91 -49.45
CA ASP A 180 3.58 23.92 -50.51
C ASP A 180 4.29 22.60 -50.24
N THR A 181 5.51 22.66 -49.67
CA THR A 181 6.26 21.44 -49.32
C THR A 181 5.64 20.72 -48.11
N LEU A 182 5.02 21.45 -47.17
CA LEU A 182 4.23 20.85 -46.10
C LEU A 182 2.93 20.21 -46.62
N ARG A 183 2.18 20.91 -47.48
CA ARG A 183 0.92 20.40 -48.03
C ARG A 183 1.13 19.13 -48.87
N SER A 184 2.17 19.13 -49.70
CA SER A 184 2.53 17.98 -50.55
C SER A 184 3.26 16.87 -49.80
N GLY A 185 3.89 17.19 -48.66
CA GLY A 185 4.79 16.29 -47.94
C GLY A 185 6.16 16.11 -48.61
N ALA A 186 6.42 16.78 -49.73
CA ALA A 186 7.66 16.70 -50.50
C ALA A 186 8.71 17.70 -49.98
N LEU A 187 9.12 17.53 -48.71
CA LEU A 187 10.11 18.39 -48.07
C LEU A 187 11.49 18.27 -48.73
N THR A 188 12.13 19.41 -48.97
CA THR A 188 13.45 19.50 -49.61
C THR A 188 14.57 19.57 -48.57
N ALA A 189 15.82 19.40 -49.00
CA ALA A 189 16.96 19.60 -48.10
C ALA A 189 16.98 21.04 -47.56
N ALA A 190 17.35 21.21 -46.29
CA ALA A 190 17.53 22.54 -45.74
C ALA A 190 18.64 23.30 -46.48
N ASP A 191 18.33 24.52 -46.92
CA ASP A 191 19.32 25.45 -47.44
C ASP A 191 19.84 26.35 -46.33
N PHE A 192 20.99 25.97 -45.75
CA PHE A 192 21.63 26.75 -44.70
C PHE A 192 22.28 28.06 -45.18
N SER A 193 22.33 28.32 -46.50
CA SER A 193 22.74 29.62 -47.04
C SER A 193 21.74 30.72 -46.67
N LEU A 194 20.48 30.36 -46.41
CA LEU A 194 19.41 31.26 -45.98
C LEU A 194 19.64 31.82 -44.56
N ILE A 195 20.43 31.14 -43.73
CA ILE A 195 20.76 31.60 -42.37
C ILE A 195 21.74 32.77 -42.46
N LYS A 196 21.26 33.97 -42.10
CA LYS A 196 22.06 35.20 -42.07
C LYS A 196 22.33 35.64 -40.62
N PRO A 197 23.45 36.35 -40.35
CA PRO A 197 23.70 36.96 -39.06
C PRO A 197 22.55 37.89 -38.65
N ASN A 198 22.18 37.88 -37.37
CA ASN A 198 21.14 38.74 -36.77
C ASN A 198 19.72 38.57 -37.35
N GLN A 199 19.43 37.47 -38.04
CA GLN A 199 18.08 37.12 -38.48
C GLN A 199 17.55 35.93 -37.68
N LYS A 200 16.26 35.99 -37.33
CA LYS A 200 15.55 34.87 -36.70
C LYS A 200 15.29 33.77 -37.72
N ASN A 201 15.44 32.53 -37.27
CA ASN A 201 15.12 31.31 -38.00
C ASN A 201 14.08 30.54 -37.18
N LEU A 202 13.25 29.73 -37.83
CA LEU A 202 12.26 28.89 -37.16
C LEU A 202 12.59 27.42 -37.37
N LEU A 203 12.56 26.64 -36.29
CA LEU A 203 12.72 25.19 -36.31
C LEU A 203 11.43 24.49 -35.87
N LEU A 204 10.99 23.51 -36.64
CA LEU A 204 9.86 22.64 -36.35
C LEU A 204 10.34 21.23 -35.96
N LEU A 205 10.04 20.80 -34.73
CA LEU A 205 10.42 19.50 -34.17
C LEU A 205 9.20 18.61 -33.93
N HIS A 206 9.06 17.56 -34.73
CA HIS A 206 7.95 16.61 -34.62
C HIS A 206 8.16 15.59 -33.48
N GLY A 207 7.08 14.92 -33.08
CA GLY A 207 7.07 13.89 -32.05
C GLY A 207 7.05 12.45 -32.57
N THR A 208 6.70 11.53 -31.68
CA THR A 208 6.67 10.07 -31.89
C THR A 208 5.76 9.65 -33.05
N PHE A 209 6.20 8.66 -33.85
CA PHE A 209 5.47 8.15 -35.02
C PHE A 209 5.09 9.23 -36.05
N SER A 210 5.88 10.30 -36.13
CA SER A 210 5.60 11.41 -37.05
C SER A 210 6.84 11.81 -37.85
N ASN A 211 6.66 12.79 -38.73
CA ASN A 211 7.70 13.51 -39.46
C ASN A 211 7.27 14.99 -39.57
N THR A 212 8.16 15.89 -39.99
CA THR A 212 7.87 17.33 -40.08
C THR A 212 6.62 17.63 -40.93
N ALA A 213 6.45 16.98 -42.08
CA ALA A 213 5.28 17.24 -42.92
C ALA A 213 4.00 16.78 -42.21
N SER A 214 3.96 15.55 -41.72
CA SER A 214 2.78 14.99 -41.06
C SER A 214 2.38 15.73 -39.78
N ALA A 215 3.34 16.22 -38.99
CA ALA A 215 3.04 16.93 -37.75
C ALA A 215 2.49 18.35 -37.98
N PHE A 216 3.04 19.07 -38.97
CA PHE A 216 2.82 20.52 -39.11
C PHE A 216 2.04 20.92 -40.36
N LYS A 217 1.56 19.96 -41.17
CA LYS A 217 0.84 20.22 -42.42
C LYS A 217 -0.30 21.22 -42.28
N GLU A 218 -1.08 21.10 -41.19
CA GLU A 218 -2.28 21.91 -40.98
C GLU A 218 -1.97 23.41 -40.80
N LEU A 219 -0.74 23.77 -40.39
CA LEU A 219 -0.31 25.18 -40.34
C LEU A 219 -0.37 25.88 -41.70
N ALA A 220 -0.32 25.13 -42.80
CA ALA A 220 -0.41 25.66 -44.17
C ALA A 220 -1.86 25.76 -44.70
N ALA A 221 -2.86 25.32 -43.93
CA ALA A 221 -4.27 25.31 -44.31
C ALA A 221 -5.15 26.07 -43.31
N THR A 222 -4.80 26.06 -42.03
CA THR A 222 -5.56 26.68 -40.96
C THR A 222 -5.31 28.19 -40.90
N GLN A 223 -6.40 28.96 -40.91
CA GLN A 223 -6.37 30.42 -40.77
C GLN A 223 -6.62 30.80 -39.31
N GLY A 224 -5.85 31.76 -38.79
CA GLY A 224 -6.09 32.39 -37.49
C GLY A 224 -7.22 33.42 -37.52
N ALA A 225 -7.47 34.10 -36.40
CA ALA A 225 -8.49 35.14 -36.28
C ALA A 225 -8.27 36.33 -37.24
N SER A 226 -7.02 36.57 -37.67
CA SER A 226 -6.68 37.60 -38.67
C SER A 226 -7.06 37.24 -40.11
N GLY A 227 -7.56 36.02 -40.34
CA GLY A 227 -7.84 35.46 -41.68
C GLY A 227 -6.58 35.01 -42.44
N GLN A 228 -5.39 35.15 -41.84
CA GLN A 228 -4.13 34.69 -42.41
C GLN A 228 -3.75 33.30 -41.88
N ASP A 229 -3.06 32.51 -42.70
CA ASP A 229 -2.40 31.29 -42.25
C ASP A 229 -1.08 31.60 -41.52
N PHE A 230 -0.52 30.59 -40.85
CA PHE A 230 0.71 30.69 -40.05
C PHE A 230 1.90 31.28 -40.84
N PHE A 231 2.07 30.86 -42.09
CA PHE A 231 3.20 31.26 -42.93
C PHE A 231 3.07 32.71 -43.41
N THR A 232 1.85 33.11 -43.77
CA THR A 232 1.53 34.46 -44.18
C THR A 232 1.73 35.43 -43.02
N ALA A 233 1.24 35.08 -41.83
CA ALA A 233 1.35 35.91 -40.63
C ALA A 233 2.82 36.13 -40.19
N LEU A 234 3.70 35.14 -40.37
CA LEU A 234 5.10 35.21 -39.93
C LEU A 234 6.11 35.49 -41.05
N ARG A 235 5.63 35.80 -42.26
CA ARG A 235 6.48 36.05 -43.43
C ARG A 235 7.47 37.20 -43.20
N ALA A 236 7.07 38.25 -42.48
CA ALA A 236 7.94 39.38 -42.15
C ALA A 236 9.10 38.98 -41.21
N THR A 237 8.86 38.01 -40.31
CA THR A 237 9.83 37.57 -39.30
C THR A 237 10.82 36.55 -39.86
N TYR A 238 10.33 35.49 -40.51
CA TYR A 238 11.18 34.37 -40.95
C TYR A 238 11.39 34.30 -42.46
N GLY A 239 10.46 34.82 -43.29
CA GLY A 239 10.49 34.60 -44.73
C GLY A 239 10.62 33.10 -45.05
N ASP A 240 11.60 32.73 -45.86
CA ASP A 240 11.89 31.33 -46.23
C ASP A 240 12.83 30.61 -45.24
N ARG A 241 13.15 31.22 -44.08
CA ARG A 241 14.06 30.65 -43.05
C ARG A 241 13.32 29.75 -42.05
N ILE A 242 12.45 28.88 -42.55
CA ILE A 242 11.70 27.91 -41.75
C ILE A 242 12.22 26.51 -42.07
N PHE A 243 12.62 25.80 -41.03
CA PHE A 243 13.28 24.51 -41.12
C PHE A 243 12.54 23.48 -40.27
N GLY A 244 12.67 22.21 -40.66
CA GLY A 244 12.26 21.07 -39.85
C GLY A 244 13.40 20.10 -39.66
N PHE A 245 13.25 19.19 -38.68
CA PHE A 245 14.21 18.11 -38.47
C PHE A 245 13.52 16.75 -38.40
N ASN A 246 13.70 15.95 -39.45
CA ASN A 246 13.18 14.61 -39.56
C ASN A 246 14.12 13.61 -38.87
N HIS A 247 13.64 12.92 -37.83
CA HIS A 247 14.45 11.99 -37.03
C HIS A 247 13.68 10.75 -36.58
N PHE A 248 14.41 9.67 -36.28
CA PHE A 248 13.82 8.46 -35.71
C PHE A 248 13.39 8.69 -34.26
N THR A 249 12.19 8.25 -33.92
CA THR A 249 11.52 8.57 -32.67
C THR A 249 11.24 7.36 -31.80
N VAL A 250 11.31 6.15 -32.37
CA VAL A 250 11.06 4.90 -31.66
C VAL A 250 12.36 4.22 -31.25
N SER A 251 13.32 4.15 -32.18
CA SER A 251 14.58 3.43 -31.97
C SER A 251 15.70 4.26 -31.36
N LYS A 252 15.56 5.60 -31.32
CA LYS A 252 16.58 6.52 -30.82
C LYS A 252 16.07 7.33 -29.63
N THR A 253 16.95 7.70 -28.71
CA THR A 253 16.64 8.57 -27.57
C THR A 253 16.60 10.05 -28.00
N PRO A 254 15.97 10.95 -27.21
CA PRO A 254 15.93 12.38 -27.51
C PRO A 254 17.33 13.00 -27.57
N GLU A 255 18.23 12.58 -26.69
CA GLU A 255 19.65 13.00 -26.70
C GLU A 255 20.35 12.63 -28.02
N GLN A 256 20.15 11.41 -28.52
CA GLN A 256 20.71 11.00 -29.82
C GLN A 256 20.16 11.85 -30.96
N ASN A 257 18.88 12.19 -30.92
CA ASN A 257 18.27 13.09 -31.92
C ASN A 257 18.84 14.51 -31.83
N ALA A 258 19.05 15.05 -30.62
CA ALA A 258 19.66 16.36 -30.42
C ALA A 258 21.11 16.40 -30.95
N ARG A 259 21.91 15.35 -30.70
CA ARG A 259 23.26 15.22 -31.25
C ARG A 259 23.27 15.16 -32.79
N GLU A 260 22.34 14.42 -33.39
CA GLU A 260 22.20 14.35 -34.85
C GLU A 260 21.79 15.68 -35.47
N LEU A 261 20.89 16.41 -34.80
CA LEU A 261 20.47 17.75 -35.20
C LEU A 261 21.66 18.71 -35.21
N LEU A 262 22.45 18.72 -34.14
CA LEU A 262 23.65 19.55 -34.03
C LEU A 262 24.73 19.14 -35.04
N ALA A 263 24.96 17.85 -35.24
CA ALA A 263 25.97 17.35 -36.16
C ALA A 263 25.74 17.88 -37.59
N ALA A 264 24.48 18.00 -38.00
CA ALA A 264 24.09 18.48 -39.32
C ALA A 264 23.97 20.01 -39.45
N LEU A 265 24.11 20.78 -38.36
CA LEU A 265 24.04 22.25 -38.38
C LEU A 265 25.42 22.86 -38.69
N PRO A 266 25.67 23.47 -39.87
CA PRO A 266 27.03 23.81 -40.30
C PRO A 266 27.66 25.00 -39.57
N LYS A 267 26.85 25.92 -39.02
CA LYS A 267 27.31 27.17 -38.38
C LYS A 267 26.39 27.56 -37.23
N ALA A 268 26.88 28.42 -36.35
CA ALA A 268 26.08 28.94 -35.24
C ALA A 268 24.90 29.78 -35.74
N ALA A 269 23.70 29.56 -35.17
CA ALA A 269 22.49 30.27 -35.56
C ALA A 269 21.45 30.30 -34.42
N ALA A 270 20.63 31.36 -34.40
CA ALA A 270 19.52 31.51 -33.48
C ALA A 270 18.22 30.98 -34.09
N PHE A 271 17.50 30.16 -33.33
CA PHE A 271 16.23 29.55 -33.72
C PHE A 271 15.16 29.82 -32.69
N ASP A 272 14.04 30.36 -33.14
CA ASP A 272 12.76 30.13 -32.46
C ASP A 272 12.30 28.69 -32.79
N VAL A 273 11.58 28.03 -31.88
CA VAL A 273 11.29 26.59 -32.01
C VAL A 273 9.83 26.30 -31.69
N ILE A 274 9.17 25.53 -32.56
CA ILE A 274 7.90 24.89 -32.24
C ILE A 274 8.15 23.39 -32.14
N THR A 275 7.78 22.81 -31.01
CA THR A 275 7.83 21.36 -30.81
C THR A 275 6.43 20.78 -30.75
N HIS A 276 6.32 19.49 -31.10
CA HIS A 276 5.13 18.70 -30.85
C HIS A 276 5.51 17.42 -30.10
N SER A 277 4.80 17.12 -29.01
CA SER A 277 4.94 15.85 -28.28
C SER A 277 6.41 15.61 -27.85
N ARG A 278 6.95 14.41 -28.08
CA ARG A 278 8.36 14.03 -27.80
C ARG A 278 9.40 15.01 -28.36
N GLY A 279 9.08 15.77 -29.40
CA GLY A 279 9.97 16.82 -29.94
C GLY A 279 10.36 17.86 -28.87
N GLY A 280 9.51 18.07 -27.86
CA GLY A 280 9.83 18.88 -26.68
C GLY A 280 11.03 18.33 -25.91
N LEU A 281 11.07 17.02 -25.66
CA LEU A 281 12.21 16.39 -24.97
C LEU A 281 13.51 16.47 -25.80
N VAL A 282 13.42 16.38 -27.13
CA VAL A 282 14.59 16.56 -28.01
C VAL A 282 15.15 17.98 -27.87
N LEU A 283 14.28 18.99 -27.82
CA LEU A 283 14.68 20.38 -27.62
C LEU A 283 15.26 20.60 -26.22
N ARG A 284 14.66 20.00 -25.19
CA ARG A 284 15.18 20.11 -23.83
C ARG A 284 16.57 19.49 -23.70
N GLU A 285 16.80 18.29 -24.24
CA GLU A 285 18.15 17.71 -24.31
C GLU A 285 19.14 18.58 -25.08
N LEU A 286 18.67 19.28 -26.12
CA LEU A 286 19.51 20.20 -26.89
C LEU A 286 19.94 21.43 -26.09
N LEU A 287 19.13 21.89 -25.14
CA LEU A 287 19.33 23.14 -24.41
C LEU A 287 19.86 22.96 -22.98
N GLU A 288 19.46 21.87 -22.32
CA GLU A 288 19.66 21.63 -20.89
C GLU A 288 20.83 20.66 -20.63
N THR A 289 21.23 19.85 -21.61
CA THR A 289 22.36 18.91 -21.50
C THR A 289 23.63 19.50 -22.12
N ASP A 290 24.79 19.30 -21.48
CA ASP A 290 26.09 19.69 -22.06
C ASP A 290 26.47 18.75 -23.22
N LEU A 291 26.15 19.17 -24.44
CA LEU A 291 26.51 18.49 -25.69
C LEU A 291 27.89 18.95 -26.23
N GLY A 292 28.68 19.66 -25.43
CA GLY A 292 30.02 20.14 -25.76
C GLY A 292 30.04 21.29 -26.76
N ALA A 293 31.20 21.49 -27.43
CA ALA A 293 31.39 22.55 -28.42
C ALA A 293 30.31 22.60 -29.54
N PRO A 294 29.77 21.47 -30.04
CA PRO A 294 28.65 21.46 -30.97
C PRO A 294 27.39 22.18 -30.47
N GLY A 295 27.08 22.08 -29.17
CA GLY A 295 25.88 22.68 -28.56
C GLY A 295 25.86 24.20 -28.67
N LYS A 296 27.03 24.85 -28.62
CA LYS A 296 27.17 26.31 -28.77
C LYS A 296 26.76 26.85 -30.16
N ARG A 297 26.55 25.96 -31.15
CA ARG A 297 26.05 26.35 -32.47
C ARG A 297 24.54 26.62 -32.47
N PHE A 298 23.80 26.11 -31.49
CA PHE A 298 22.37 26.33 -31.40
C PHE A 298 22.06 27.39 -30.34
N GLN A 299 21.42 28.48 -30.73
CA GLN A 299 20.98 29.53 -29.81
C GLN A 299 19.45 29.56 -29.79
N ALA A 300 18.86 29.39 -28.61
CA ALA A 300 17.41 29.42 -28.46
C ALA A 300 16.85 30.84 -28.43
N GLY A 301 15.79 31.07 -29.21
CA GLY A 301 14.89 32.20 -29.10
C GLY A 301 13.59 31.82 -28.40
N ASN A 302 12.45 32.24 -28.95
CA ASN A 302 11.12 31.89 -28.47
C ASN A 302 10.83 30.40 -28.72
N ILE A 303 10.39 29.69 -27.69
CA ILE A 303 10.11 28.26 -27.70
C ILE A 303 8.63 28.04 -27.42
N VAL A 304 7.96 27.24 -28.26
CA VAL A 304 6.59 26.80 -28.02
C VAL A 304 6.54 25.28 -27.90
N LEU A 305 6.24 24.80 -26.69
CA LEU A 305 6.04 23.40 -26.36
C LEU A 305 4.57 23.03 -26.58
N VAL A 306 4.26 22.37 -27.69
CA VAL A 306 2.89 21.88 -27.97
C VAL A 306 2.78 20.42 -27.53
N ALA A 307 1.90 20.15 -26.57
CA ALA A 307 1.64 18.81 -26.03
C ALA A 307 2.90 18.04 -25.61
N SER A 308 3.94 18.74 -25.12
CA SER A 308 5.22 18.11 -24.77
C SER A 308 5.14 17.36 -23.44
N PRO A 309 5.59 16.10 -23.35
CA PRO A 309 5.54 15.32 -22.13
C PRO A 309 6.72 15.64 -21.20
N ASN A 310 6.81 16.89 -20.69
CA ASN A 310 7.97 17.31 -19.90
C ASN A 310 8.10 16.55 -18.55
N GLN A 311 6.98 16.06 -18.02
CA GLN A 311 6.94 15.14 -16.86
C GLN A 311 6.76 13.67 -17.27
N GLY A 312 6.94 13.37 -18.56
CA GLY A 312 6.67 12.07 -19.16
C GLY A 312 5.18 11.81 -19.42
N THR A 313 4.88 10.61 -19.88
CA THR A 313 3.53 10.07 -20.05
C THR A 313 3.43 8.64 -19.48
N PRO A 314 2.32 8.29 -18.81
CA PRO A 314 2.08 6.94 -18.31
C PRO A 314 1.99 5.89 -19.44
N LEU A 315 1.82 6.34 -20.69
CA LEU A 315 1.80 5.48 -21.89
C LEU A 315 3.19 4.93 -22.26
N ALA A 316 4.28 5.57 -21.79
CA ALA A 316 5.65 5.21 -22.16
C ALA A 316 6.32 4.21 -21.19
N THR A 317 5.62 3.76 -20.15
CA THR A 317 6.17 2.86 -19.13
C THR A 317 6.47 1.47 -19.71
N GLY A 318 7.72 1.02 -19.54
CA GLY A 318 8.27 -0.23 -20.11
C GLY A 318 7.44 -1.49 -19.86
N ALA A 319 6.86 -1.63 -18.68
CA ALA A 319 6.08 -2.81 -18.30
C ALA A 319 4.69 -2.89 -18.95
N ARG A 320 4.21 -1.81 -19.61
CA ARG A 320 2.83 -1.65 -20.08
C ARG A 320 2.70 -1.64 -21.61
N TRP A 321 3.68 -2.13 -22.35
CA TRP A 321 3.69 -2.04 -23.81
C TRP A 321 2.49 -2.71 -24.50
N LYS A 322 2.03 -3.83 -23.93
CA LYS A 322 0.79 -4.48 -24.36
C LYS A 322 -0.36 -3.47 -24.29
N ASP A 323 -0.54 -2.84 -23.14
CA ASP A 323 -1.61 -1.89 -22.91
C ASP A 323 -1.42 -0.61 -23.76
N TYR A 324 -0.18 -0.18 -24.02
CA TYR A 324 0.14 0.95 -24.89
C TYR A 324 -0.27 0.71 -26.35
N PHE A 325 0.09 -0.43 -26.93
CA PHE A 325 -0.31 -0.76 -28.30
C PHE A 325 -1.81 -1.01 -28.40
N GLN A 326 -2.42 -1.55 -27.35
CA GLN A 326 -3.86 -1.63 -27.21
C GLN A 326 -4.50 -0.23 -27.19
N TRP A 327 -3.90 0.72 -26.49
CA TRP A 327 -4.33 2.11 -26.49
C TRP A 327 -4.21 2.75 -27.88
N ILE A 328 -3.09 2.58 -28.61
CA ILE A 328 -2.92 3.10 -29.99
C ILE A 328 -4.03 2.58 -30.90
N VAL A 329 -4.31 1.27 -30.84
CA VAL A 329 -5.35 0.63 -31.66
C VAL A 329 -6.73 1.20 -31.33
N ASN A 330 -7.07 1.35 -30.05
CA ASN A 330 -8.37 1.86 -29.63
C ASN A 330 -8.55 3.36 -29.95
N VAL A 331 -7.52 4.19 -29.75
CA VAL A 331 -7.59 5.62 -30.12
C VAL A 331 -7.75 5.81 -31.63
N ALA A 332 -7.10 4.98 -32.44
CA ALA A 332 -7.28 5.01 -33.89
C ALA A 332 -8.71 4.63 -34.33
N GLU A 333 -9.41 3.76 -33.59
CA GLU A 333 -10.82 3.43 -33.86
C GLU A 333 -11.76 4.58 -33.49
N VAL A 334 -11.43 5.32 -32.43
CA VAL A 334 -12.19 6.50 -31.97
C VAL A 334 -11.98 7.68 -32.92
N PHE A 335 -10.78 7.84 -33.49
CA PHE A 335 -10.40 8.97 -34.35
C PHE A 335 -9.75 8.53 -35.68
N PRO A 336 -10.52 7.94 -36.60
CA PRO A 336 -9.98 7.33 -37.83
C PRO A 336 -9.36 8.31 -38.84
N GLU A 337 -9.60 9.62 -38.70
CA GLU A 337 -9.18 10.64 -39.69
C GLU A 337 -7.78 11.25 -39.46
N ASN A 338 -6.96 10.75 -38.52
CA ASN A 338 -5.72 11.44 -38.10
C ASN A 338 -4.42 10.65 -38.26
N ALA A 339 -3.31 11.40 -38.19
CA ALA A 339 -1.90 11.05 -38.41
C ALA A 339 -1.27 9.93 -37.54
N VAL A 340 -2.08 9.03 -36.96
CA VAL A 340 -1.63 7.86 -36.20
C VAL A 340 -1.41 6.64 -37.09
N THR A 341 -1.58 6.75 -38.41
CA THR A 341 -1.38 5.63 -39.37
C THR A 341 -0.03 4.94 -39.17
N LEU A 342 1.04 5.71 -38.98
CA LEU A 342 2.37 5.16 -38.72
C LEU A 342 2.45 4.46 -37.36
N GLY A 343 1.75 4.96 -36.34
CA GLY A 343 1.63 4.35 -35.02
C GLY A 343 0.85 3.03 -35.04
N ILE A 344 -0.23 2.93 -35.83
CA ILE A 344 -1.00 1.68 -36.00
C ILE A 344 -0.18 0.63 -36.76
N GLU A 345 0.52 1.03 -37.83
CA GLU A 345 1.42 0.14 -38.56
C GLU A 345 2.55 -0.37 -37.67
N PHE A 346 3.09 0.49 -36.80
CA PHE A 346 4.08 0.08 -35.80
C PHE A 346 3.47 -0.87 -34.76
N ALA A 347 2.31 -0.53 -34.18
CA ALA A 347 1.63 -1.35 -33.18
C ALA A 347 1.36 -2.77 -33.73
N THR A 348 0.97 -2.88 -34.99
CA THR A 348 0.76 -4.16 -35.69
C THR A 348 2.04 -5.00 -35.70
N GLU A 349 3.19 -4.41 -36.05
CA GLU A 349 4.49 -5.09 -36.06
C GLU A 349 5.00 -5.40 -34.63
N ALA A 350 4.88 -4.45 -33.70
CA ALA A 350 5.32 -4.60 -32.33
C ALA A 350 4.54 -5.69 -31.58
N ILE A 351 3.23 -5.82 -31.81
CA ILE A 351 2.41 -6.89 -31.24
C ILE A 351 2.88 -8.26 -31.75
N ILE A 352 3.26 -8.38 -33.02
CA ILE A 352 3.85 -9.62 -33.58
C ILE A 352 5.16 -9.94 -32.87
N TRP A 353 6.04 -8.95 -32.66
CA TRP A 353 7.32 -9.13 -31.97
C TRP A 353 7.13 -9.53 -30.49
N LEU A 354 6.15 -8.91 -29.81
CA LEU A 354 5.78 -9.25 -28.44
C LEU A 354 5.18 -10.65 -28.33
N ALA A 355 4.34 -11.06 -29.28
CA ALA A 355 3.80 -12.41 -29.34
C ALA A 355 4.94 -13.45 -29.42
N GLN A 356 5.99 -13.14 -30.18
CA GLN A 356 7.19 -13.96 -30.31
C GLN A 356 8.17 -13.87 -29.14
N ARG A 357 7.80 -13.15 -28.05
CA ARG A 357 8.55 -13.02 -26.80
C ARG A 357 9.96 -12.41 -26.99
N ILE A 358 10.08 -11.48 -27.93
CA ILE A 358 11.34 -10.76 -28.16
C ILE A 358 11.67 -9.88 -26.93
N LYS A 359 12.95 -9.87 -26.53
CA LYS A 359 13.45 -9.13 -25.37
C LYS A 359 13.88 -7.69 -25.72
N GLY A 360 13.80 -6.78 -24.75
CA GLY A 360 14.37 -5.44 -24.80
C GLY A 360 13.34 -4.31 -24.75
N GLY A 361 13.84 -3.08 -24.86
CA GLY A 361 13.09 -1.82 -24.82
C GLY A 361 13.00 -1.10 -26.17
N PHE A 362 12.18 -0.06 -26.25
CA PHE A 362 12.02 0.86 -27.37
C PHE A 362 12.59 2.20 -26.88
N PRO A 363 13.91 2.44 -27.03
CA PRO A 363 14.59 3.53 -26.33
C PRO A 363 13.96 4.90 -26.56
N GLY A 364 13.39 5.13 -27.74
CA GLY A 364 12.69 6.37 -28.05
C GLY A 364 11.33 6.51 -27.38
N LEU A 365 10.59 5.42 -27.16
CA LEU A 365 9.33 5.46 -26.41
C LEU A 365 9.59 5.56 -24.91
N GLU A 366 10.49 4.71 -24.37
CA GLU A 366 10.86 4.67 -22.95
C GLU A 366 11.46 6.00 -22.44
N SER A 367 12.04 6.80 -23.34
CA SER A 367 12.53 8.14 -23.00
C SER A 367 11.45 9.11 -22.52
N MET A 368 10.17 8.79 -22.72
CA MET A 368 9.03 9.56 -22.23
C MET A 368 8.39 8.95 -20.97
N ASP A 369 8.97 7.88 -20.39
CA ASP A 369 8.46 7.28 -19.16
C ASP A 369 8.56 8.28 -18.00
N MET A 370 7.46 8.51 -17.28
CA MET A 370 7.41 9.46 -16.16
C MET A 370 8.41 9.10 -15.05
N ALA A 371 8.69 7.81 -14.87
CA ALA A 371 9.68 7.31 -13.93
C ALA A 371 11.05 7.03 -14.58
N GLY A 372 11.18 7.29 -15.89
CA GLY A 372 12.36 6.99 -16.68
C GLY A 372 13.52 7.95 -16.43
N ASP A 373 14.73 7.46 -16.72
CA ASP A 373 15.96 8.21 -16.45
C ASP A 373 16.07 9.50 -17.26
N VAL A 374 15.57 9.53 -18.50
CA VAL A 374 15.59 10.73 -19.37
C VAL A 374 14.75 11.84 -18.76
N VAL A 375 13.50 11.56 -18.35
CA VAL A 375 12.63 12.55 -17.72
C VAL A 375 13.21 13.01 -16.38
N LYS A 376 13.73 12.09 -15.55
CA LYS A 376 14.41 12.42 -14.29
C LYS A 376 15.64 13.29 -14.50
N GLN A 377 16.41 13.03 -15.56
CA GLN A 377 17.61 13.79 -15.90
C GLN A 377 17.25 15.22 -16.30
N LEU A 378 16.27 15.39 -17.19
CA LEU A 378 15.78 16.70 -17.62
C LEU A 378 15.16 17.50 -16.47
N GLN A 379 14.60 16.85 -15.45
CA GLN A 379 14.07 17.54 -14.27
C GLN A 379 15.13 18.02 -13.27
N ARG A 380 16.41 17.68 -13.45
CA ARG A 380 17.50 18.10 -12.56
C ARG A 380 18.02 19.48 -12.96
N PRO A 381 18.55 20.26 -11.99
CA PRO A 381 19.28 21.48 -12.30
C PRO A 381 20.53 21.22 -13.19
N PRO A 382 20.91 22.17 -14.07
CA PRO A 382 20.26 23.46 -14.30
C PRO A 382 18.94 23.31 -15.07
N GLY A 383 17.91 24.03 -14.64
CA GLY A 383 16.63 24.09 -15.36
C GLY A 383 16.75 24.78 -16.71
N PRO A 384 15.64 24.88 -17.48
CA PRO A 384 15.65 25.43 -18.81
C PRO A 384 16.18 26.87 -18.83
N PRO A 385 16.83 27.27 -19.93
CA PRO A 385 17.29 28.66 -20.10
C PRO A 385 16.11 29.64 -19.93
N ALA A 386 16.42 30.86 -19.50
CA ALA A 386 15.50 31.95 -19.16
C ALA A 386 14.00 31.66 -19.41
N GLN A 387 13.23 31.46 -18.33
CA GLN A 387 11.80 31.08 -18.35
C GLN A 387 10.94 31.94 -19.31
N SER A 388 11.34 33.18 -19.59
CA SER A 388 10.69 34.08 -20.55
C SER A 388 10.67 33.58 -22.00
N LEU A 389 11.48 32.58 -22.34
CA LEU A 389 11.56 32.02 -23.70
C LEU A 389 10.49 30.94 -23.96
N TYR A 390 9.95 30.29 -22.93
CA TYR A 390 9.04 29.17 -23.10
C TYR A 390 7.57 29.62 -23.13
N SER A 391 6.79 29.01 -24.02
CA SER A 391 5.33 28.99 -24.04
C SER A 391 4.85 27.54 -24.10
N ALA A 392 3.70 27.24 -23.50
CA ALA A 392 3.12 25.90 -23.54
C ALA A 392 1.71 25.94 -24.14
N LEU A 393 1.43 24.99 -25.03
CA LEU A 393 0.11 24.78 -25.60
C LEU A 393 -0.35 23.34 -25.32
N VAL A 394 -1.47 23.21 -24.62
CA VAL A 394 -2.00 21.94 -24.08
C VAL A 394 -3.52 21.87 -24.20
N SER A 395 -4.11 20.71 -23.90
CA SER A 395 -5.57 20.54 -23.90
C SER A 395 -6.02 19.61 -22.78
N ASN A 396 -7.23 19.83 -22.30
CA ASN A 396 -7.98 18.91 -21.46
C ASN A 396 -9.10 18.31 -22.32
N PHE A 397 -8.82 17.14 -22.90
CA PHE A 397 -9.69 16.51 -23.88
C PHE A 397 -11.07 16.13 -23.30
N GLN A 398 -12.12 16.44 -24.06
CA GLN A 398 -13.49 16.00 -23.79
C GLN A 398 -14.13 15.45 -25.08
N PRO A 399 -14.59 14.19 -25.12
CA PRO A 399 -15.23 13.61 -26.28
C PRO A 399 -16.69 14.00 -26.37
N LYS A 400 -17.18 13.87 -27.59
CA LYS A 400 -18.55 14.20 -27.96
C LYS A 400 -19.34 12.92 -28.23
N GLY A 401 -20.47 12.75 -27.54
CA GLY A 401 -21.45 11.67 -27.78
C GLY A 401 -21.26 10.44 -26.88
N THR A 402 -22.37 9.81 -26.49
CA THR A 402 -22.42 8.76 -25.45
C THR A 402 -21.60 7.51 -25.76
N ALA A 403 -21.55 7.06 -27.03
CA ALA A 403 -20.74 5.91 -27.42
C ALA A 403 -19.24 6.22 -27.47
N LEU A 404 -18.88 7.41 -27.95
CA LEU A 404 -17.50 7.89 -28.01
C LEU A 404 -16.94 8.16 -26.61
N THR A 405 -17.77 8.71 -25.72
CA THR A 405 -17.47 8.92 -24.31
C THR A 405 -17.11 7.60 -23.63
N LYS A 406 -17.96 6.56 -23.76
CA LYS A 406 -17.71 5.25 -23.14
C LYS A 406 -16.50 4.52 -23.73
N LEU A 407 -16.26 4.65 -25.04
CA LEU A 407 -15.10 4.06 -25.69
C LEU A 407 -13.79 4.79 -25.32
N ALA A 408 -13.83 6.12 -25.23
CA ALA A 408 -12.71 6.94 -24.77
C ALA A 408 -12.43 6.75 -23.27
N GLU A 409 -13.45 6.59 -22.43
CA GLU A 409 -13.34 6.23 -21.01
C GLU A 409 -12.68 4.86 -20.85
N ALA A 410 -13.12 3.85 -21.62
CA ALA A 410 -12.48 2.53 -21.64
C ALA A 410 -11.01 2.59 -22.11
N ALA A 411 -10.69 3.48 -23.06
CA ALA A 411 -9.33 3.66 -23.57
C ALA A 411 -8.41 4.45 -22.63
N THR A 412 -8.93 5.42 -21.84
CA THR A 412 -8.11 6.37 -21.06
C THR A 412 -8.12 6.12 -19.55
N GLY A 413 -9.19 5.53 -18.99
CA GLY A 413 -9.42 5.43 -17.54
C GLY A 413 -8.40 4.58 -16.77
N SER A 414 -7.61 3.75 -17.47
CA SER A 414 -6.55 2.93 -16.87
C SER A 414 -5.15 3.57 -16.94
N PHE A 415 -4.98 4.70 -17.62
CA PHE A 415 -3.67 5.34 -17.83
C PHE A 415 -3.56 6.73 -17.23
N PHE A 416 -4.62 7.54 -17.30
CA PHE A 416 -4.58 8.93 -16.87
C PHE A 416 -5.52 9.15 -15.67
N GLN A 417 -4.97 9.73 -14.60
CA GLN A 417 -5.71 10.14 -13.39
C GLN A 417 -5.82 11.68 -13.27
N SER A 418 -5.58 12.41 -14.36
CA SER A 418 -5.61 13.86 -14.46
C SER A 418 -6.07 14.33 -15.84
N ALA A 419 -6.35 15.63 -15.98
CA ALA A 419 -6.56 16.26 -17.29
C ALA A 419 -5.44 15.86 -18.27
N ASN A 420 -5.82 15.50 -19.49
CA ASN A 420 -4.91 14.98 -20.50
C ASN A 420 -5.44 15.23 -21.92
N ASP A 421 -4.59 15.08 -22.92
CA ASP A 421 -4.93 15.20 -24.34
C ASP A 421 -5.04 13.85 -25.05
N LEU A 422 -5.33 12.79 -24.29
CA LEU A 422 -5.25 11.35 -24.63
C LEU A 422 -3.85 10.74 -24.60
N VAL A 423 -2.77 11.53 -24.65
CA VAL A 423 -1.39 11.02 -24.68
C VAL A 423 -0.56 11.54 -23.54
N VAL A 424 -0.70 12.80 -23.19
CA VAL A 424 0.12 13.51 -22.23
C VAL A 424 -0.78 14.13 -21.16
N PRO A 425 -0.45 13.98 -19.86
CA PRO A 425 -1.11 14.75 -18.82
C PRO A 425 -0.93 16.25 -19.08
N SER A 426 -2.02 17.02 -19.13
CA SER A 426 -2.00 18.42 -19.59
C SER A 426 -1.00 19.26 -18.78
N GLU A 427 -0.96 19.08 -17.46
CA GLU A 427 -0.04 19.81 -16.56
C GLU A 427 1.43 19.52 -16.84
N GLY A 428 1.74 18.33 -17.35
CA GLY A 428 3.08 17.95 -17.79
C GLY A 428 3.56 18.74 -19.02
N GLY A 429 2.70 19.53 -19.67
CA GLY A 429 3.06 20.41 -20.77
C GLY A 429 3.69 21.74 -20.35
N TRP A 430 3.35 22.25 -19.15
CA TRP A 430 3.89 23.53 -18.64
C TRP A 430 4.78 23.41 -17.39
N ARG A 431 4.87 22.22 -16.80
CA ARG A 431 5.82 21.90 -15.72
C ARG A 431 7.08 21.28 -16.30
N VAL A 432 8.20 21.99 -16.22
CA VAL A 432 9.45 21.56 -16.88
C VAL A 432 10.46 20.91 -15.91
N ASP A 433 10.56 21.33 -14.65
CA ASP A 433 11.54 20.78 -13.67
C ASP A 433 10.96 20.35 -12.32
N THR A 434 11.82 19.93 -11.38
CA THR A 434 11.49 19.72 -9.96
C THR A 434 12.57 20.34 -9.03
N PRO A 435 12.24 21.26 -8.08
CA PRO A 435 10.92 21.80 -7.78
C PRO A 435 10.39 22.61 -8.97
N ALA A 436 9.06 22.55 -9.18
CA ALA A 436 8.43 22.92 -10.45
C ALA A 436 8.79 24.32 -10.96
N THR A 437 9.73 24.39 -11.90
CA THR A 437 9.84 25.52 -12.81
C THR A 437 8.58 25.52 -13.67
N LEU A 438 7.77 26.57 -13.53
CA LEU A 438 6.54 26.75 -14.28
C LEU A 438 6.80 27.71 -15.44
N ILE A 439 6.26 27.38 -16.61
CA ILE A 439 6.14 28.38 -17.69
C ILE A 439 5.23 29.52 -17.18
N PRO A 440 5.55 30.79 -17.48
CA PRO A 440 4.75 31.93 -17.04
C PRO A 440 3.26 31.79 -17.41
N ALA A 441 2.37 32.17 -16.49
CA ALA A 441 0.92 32.03 -16.60
C ALA A 441 0.32 32.67 -17.87
N ASP A 442 0.91 33.79 -18.30
CA ASP A 442 0.56 34.52 -19.52
C ASP A 442 1.12 33.89 -20.79
N ARG A 443 1.93 32.84 -20.69
CA ARG A 443 2.51 32.09 -21.83
C ARG A 443 2.00 30.65 -21.92
N ILE A 444 0.93 30.32 -21.20
CA ILE A 444 0.27 29.02 -21.24
C ILE A 444 -1.09 29.16 -21.92
N GLY A 445 -1.29 28.38 -22.98
CA GLY A 445 -2.59 28.19 -23.61
C GLY A 445 -3.12 26.78 -23.36
N CYS A 446 -4.34 26.67 -22.83
CA CYS A 446 -5.01 25.39 -22.58
C CYS A 446 -6.40 25.36 -23.23
N PHE A 447 -6.63 24.38 -24.11
CA PHE A 447 -7.95 24.05 -24.66
C PHE A 447 -8.78 23.20 -23.68
N GLY A 448 -10.10 23.24 -23.85
CA GLY A 448 -11.03 22.39 -23.09
C GLY A 448 -11.32 22.88 -21.67
N ASN A 449 -11.99 22.05 -20.88
CA ASN A 449 -12.54 22.46 -19.59
C ASN A 449 -11.46 22.90 -18.58
N GLY A 450 -11.69 24.05 -17.94
CA GLY A 450 -10.73 24.70 -17.06
C GLY A 450 -9.54 25.37 -17.76
N GLY A 451 -9.46 25.29 -19.09
CA GLY A 451 -8.48 26.01 -19.89
C GLY A 451 -8.84 27.48 -20.11
N ASN A 452 -7.94 28.22 -20.76
CA ASN A 452 -8.04 29.66 -21.01
C ASN A 452 -8.19 30.03 -22.50
N ILE A 453 -8.18 29.06 -23.41
CA ILE A 453 -8.35 29.29 -24.86
C ILE A 453 -9.83 29.30 -25.27
N ASP A 454 -10.63 28.44 -24.65
CA ASP A 454 -12.05 28.30 -24.96
C ASP A 454 -12.91 29.09 -23.99
N LYS A 455 -13.99 29.68 -24.50
CA LYS A 455 -14.97 30.32 -23.62
C LYS A 455 -15.64 29.23 -22.77
N PRO A 456 -16.06 29.53 -21.53
CA PRO A 456 -16.81 28.58 -20.72
C PRO A 456 -18.04 28.07 -21.48
N GLY A 457 -18.11 26.74 -21.70
CA GLY A 457 -19.17 26.09 -22.49
C GLY A 457 -18.92 25.98 -24.00
N GLU A 458 -17.78 26.45 -24.50
CA GLU A 458 -17.35 26.25 -25.89
C GLU A 458 -16.65 24.88 -26.01
N ASP A 459 -17.32 23.94 -26.69
CA ASP A 459 -16.86 22.54 -26.82
C ASP A 459 -15.77 22.38 -27.89
N SER A 460 -14.51 22.65 -27.55
CA SER A 460 -13.37 22.29 -28.41
C SER A 460 -12.91 20.84 -28.10
N SER A 461 -13.02 19.95 -29.09
CA SER A 461 -12.55 18.56 -28.96
C SER A 461 -11.10 18.48 -29.45
N VAL A 462 -10.18 19.08 -28.68
CA VAL A 462 -8.75 19.11 -28.99
C VAL A 462 -8.02 17.98 -28.27
N TYR A 463 -7.31 17.14 -29.04
CA TYR A 463 -6.53 15.99 -28.59
C TYR A 463 -5.14 16.03 -29.21
N HIS A 464 -4.28 15.09 -28.79
CA HIS A 464 -2.84 15.11 -29.04
C HIS A 464 -2.41 15.41 -30.49
N THR A 465 -3.14 14.96 -31.51
CA THR A 465 -2.72 15.05 -32.91
C THR A 465 -3.44 16.11 -33.74
N ASN A 466 -4.38 16.90 -33.17
CA ASN A 466 -5.15 17.90 -33.93
C ASN A 466 -4.92 19.36 -33.48
N TYR A 467 -3.90 19.64 -32.68
CA TYR A 467 -3.58 21.01 -32.26
C TYR A 467 -3.44 21.98 -33.43
N PHE A 468 -2.68 21.61 -34.46
CA PHE A 468 -2.33 22.52 -35.56
C PHE A 468 -3.47 22.75 -36.56
N SER A 469 -4.58 22.02 -36.46
CA SER A 469 -5.79 22.31 -37.25
C SER A 469 -6.72 23.33 -36.59
N GLN A 470 -6.41 23.76 -35.35
CA GLN A 470 -7.23 24.73 -34.63
C GLN A 470 -6.80 26.17 -34.98
N SER A 471 -7.77 27.01 -35.35
CA SER A 471 -7.54 28.43 -35.64
C SER A 471 -6.85 29.16 -34.46
N LYS A 472 -7.30 28.91 -33.23
CA LYS A 472 -6.73 29.48 -32.00
C LYS A 472 -5.27 29.03 -31.74
N THR A 473 -4.85 27.88 -32.28
CA THR A 473 -3.44 27.46 -32.22
C THR A 473 -2.57 28.36 -33.11
N VAL A 474 -3.05 28.71 -34.31
CA VAL A 474 -2.31 29.62 -35.19
C VAL A 474 -2.11 30.98 -34.52
N ASP A 475 -3.16 31.53 -33.91
CA ASP A 475 -3.09 32.79 -33.18
C ASP A 475 -2.07 32.72 -32.02
N PHE A 476 -2.15 31.68 -31.19
CA PHE A 476 -1.22 31.48 -30.07
C PHE A 476 0.25 31.38 -30.53
N LEU A 477 0.51 30.65 -31.62
CA LEU A 477 1.86 30.48 -32.17
C LEU A 477 2.41 31.81 -32.72
N VAL A 478 1.59 32.60 -33.41
CA VAL A 478 2.01 33.90 -33.95
C VAL A 478 2.36 34.86 -32.81
N GLU A 479 1.54 34.92 -31.76
CA GLU A 479 1.80 35.75 -30.57
C GLU A 479 3.09 35.33 -29.85
N ALA A 480 3.25 34.01 -29.59
CA ALA A 480 4.42 33.48 -28.89
C ALA A 480 5.74 33.78 -29.62
N LEU A 481 5.74 33.66 -30.96
CA LEU A 481 6.92 33.82 -31.80
C LEU A 481 7.27 35.28 -32.10
N THR A 482 6.28 36.17 -32.14
CA THR A 482 6.49 37.61 -32.33
C THR A 482 6.80 38.36 -31.03
N ALA A 483 6.79 37.66 -29.87
CA ALA A 483 6.95 38.23 -28.54
C ALA A 483 5.88 39.29 -28.21
N SER A 484 4.70 39.18 -28.82
CA SER A 484 3.52 39.96 -28.42
C SER A 484 2.96 39.39 -27.11
N PRO A 485 2.38 40.21 -26.21
CA PRO A 485 1.63 39.68 -25.08
C PRO A 485 0.55 38.74 -25.60
N HIS A 486 0.40 37.57 -24.98
CA HIS A 486 -0.69 36.69 -25.35
C HIS A 486 -2.02 37.37 -25.06
N SER A 487 -2.95 37.29 -26.01
CA SER A 487 -4.30 37.87 -25.84
C SER A 487 -5.21 37.04 -24.92
N LEU A 488 -4.68 35.92 -24.38
CA LEU A 488 -5.39 34.99 -23.53
C LEU A 488 -5.43 35.45 -22.06
N PRO A 489 -6.54 35.19 -21.33
CA PRO A 489 -6.56 35.32 -19.88
C PRO A 489 -5.44 34.45 -19.25
N PRO A 490 -4.72 34.95 -18.24
CA PRO A 490 -3.67 34.16 -17.60
C PRO A 490 -4.27 32.92 -16.94
N LEU A 491 -3.70 31.75 -17.24
CA LEU A 491 -4.02 30.49 -16.58
C LEU A 491 -3.18 30.38 -15.31
N ASP A 492 -3.77 30.06 -14.17
CA ASP A 492 -3.01 29.83 -12.92
C ASP A 492 -2.34 28.45 -12.96
N PRO A 493 -1.00 28.35 -13.19
CA PRO A 493 -0.33 27.07 -13.40
C PRO A 493 -0.17 26.25 -12.10
N ALA A 494 -0.47 26.85 -10.94
CA ALA A 494 -0.45 26.19 -9.64
C ALA A 494 -1.77 25.48 -9.33
N LYS A 495 -2.88 25.84 -10.00
CA LYS A 495 -4.17 25.18 -9.84
C LYS A 495 -4.27 23.96 -10.75
N ARG A 496 -4.89 22.89 -10.24
CA ARG A 496 -5.16 21.69 -11.03
C ARG A 496 -6.31 21.92 -11.99
N LEU A 497 -6.18 21.38 -13.21
CA LEU A 497 -7.27 21.38 -14.17
C LEU A 497 -8.39 20.44 -13.72
N PRO A 498 -9.67 20.76 -14.01
CA PRO A 498 -10.79 19.91 -13.69
C PRO A 498 -10.69 18.58 -14.44
N PHE A 499 -10.88 17.48 -13.72
CA PHE A 499 -10.80 16.11 -14.24
C PHE A 499 -12.00 15.32 -13.71
N GLY A 500 -12.59 14.48 -14.55
CA GLY A 500 -13.84 13.76 -14.27
C GLY A 500 -15.01 14.28 -15.09
N TRP A 501 -15.71 13.36 -15.75
CA TRP A 501 -16.62 13.68 -16.84
C TRP A 501 -18.05 13.80 -16.33
N ARG A 502 -18.23 14.66 -15.32
CA ARG A 502 -19.57 15.04 -14.84
C ARG A 502 -20.09 16.20 -15.67
N ARG A 503 -21.15 15.96 -16.46
CA ARG A 503 -21.98 17.02 -17.03
C ARG A 503 -22.49 17.93 -15.90
N GLY A 504 -22.47 19.23 -16.16
CA GLY A 504 -22.66 20.29 -15.20
C GLY A 504 -23.79 20.09 -14.18
N VAL A 505 -23.42 20.26 -12.92
CA VAL A 505 -24.28 20.90 -11.93
C VAL A 505 -23.59 22.22 -11.63
N GLY A 506 -24.28 23.32 -11.92
CA GLY A 506 -23.72 24.66 -11.91
C GLY A 506 -23.00 24.98 -10.60
N VAL A 507 -21.89 25.69 -10.73
CA VAL A 507 -21.27 26.44 -9.64
C VAL A 507 -22.37 27.37 -9.08
N ALA A 508 -22.96 26.98 -7.96
CA ALA A 508 -23.82 27.89 -7.21
C ALA A 508 -22.94 29.06 -6.76
N ALA A 509 -23.26 30.26 -7.22
CA ALA A 509 -22.63 31.49 -6.80
C ALA A 509 -22.64 31.59 -5.27
N ALA A 510 -21.47 31.80 -4.68
CA ALA A 510 -21.35 32.13 -3.26
C ALA A 510 -22.06 33.47 -3.01
N PRO A 511 -23.00 33.56 -2.05
CA PRO A 511 -23.54 34.84 -1.62
C PRO A 511 -22.57 35.48 -0.61
N GLY A 512 -22.14 36.71 -0.90
CA GLY A 512 -21.52 37.59 0.09
C GLY A 512 -20.14 38.12 -0.32
N ALA A 513 -20.12 39.15 -1.17
CA ALA A 513 -18.98 40.05 -1.27
C ALA A 513 -18.82 40.77 0.08
N ILE A 514 -17.69 40.57 0.76
CA ILE A 514 -17.23 41.46 1.83
C ILE A 514 -16.18 42.38 1.18
N ALA A 515 -16.44 43.68 1.25
CA ALA A 515 -15.60 44.72 0.70
C ALA A 515 -14.17 44.68 1.27
N ALA A 516 -13.19 44.89 0.39
CA ALA A 516 -11.78 44.98 0.73
C ALA A 516 -11.51 46.20 1.63
N PRO A 517 -10.72 46.08 2.71
CA PRO A 517 -10.22 47.25 3.42
C PRO A 517 -9.07 47.89 2.63
N GLU A 518 -9.12 49.21 2.55
CA GLU A 518 -8.21 50.11 1.86
C GLU A 518 -6.80 50.04 2.45
N LEU A 519 -5.79 49.87 1.58
CA LEU A 519 -4.37 49.75 1.95
C LEU A 519 -3.79 51.10 2.36
N ALA A 520 -3.34 51.22 3.60
CA ALA A 520 -2.51 52.34 4.06
C ALA A 520 -1.08 52.26 3.47
N PRO A 521 -0.38 53.40 3.28
CA PRO A 521 0.89 53.43 2.57
C PRO A 521 2.03 52.79 3.38
N VAL A 522 2.79 51.92 2.71
CA VAL A 522 3.96 51.22 3.26
C VAL A 522 5.14 52.17 3.46
N GLN A 523 5.62 52.31 4.71
CA GLN A 523 6.95 52.86 5.00
C GLN A 523 8.04 51.82 4.68
N PRO A 524 9.23 52.24 4.20
CA PRO A 524 10.30 51.31 3.87
C PRO A 524 10.91 50.72 5.16
N ALA A 525 10.76 49.40 5.34
CA ALA A 525 11.32 48.67 6.46
C ALA A 525 12.86 48.65 6.41
N ALA A 526 13.46 48.85 7.58
CA ALA A 526 14.89 48.83 7.82
C ALA A 526 15.54 47.50 7.40
N ARG A 527 16.80 47.59 6.95
CA ARG A 527 17.67 46.45 6.63
C ARG A 527 17.74 45.46 7.80
N VAL A 528 17.06 44.33 7.65
CA VAL A 528 17.32 43.13 8.46
C VAL A 528 18.59 42.50 7.91
N ALA A 529 19.61 42.37 8.76
CA ALA A 529 20.84 41.68 8.43
C ALA A 529 20.53 40.26 7.98
N VAL A 530 21.00 39.92 6.78
CA VAL A 530 20.99 38.55 6.26
C VAL A 530 21.81 37.70 7.23
N ARG A 531 21.13 36.88 8.04
CA ARG A 531 21.75 35.71 8.63
C ARG A 531 22.08 34.75 7.47
N PRO A 532 23.29 34.17 7.42
CA PRO A 532 23.65 33.24 6.36
C PRO A 532 22.63 32.10 6.33
N ALA A 533 22.26 31.70 5.12
CA ALA A 533 21.41 30.55 4.87
C ALA A 533 21.92 29.38 5.72
N THR A 534 21.07 28.88 6.61
CA THR A 534 21.29 27.61 7.29
C THR A 534 21.50 26.55 6.21
N THR A 535 22.72 26.01 6.24
CA THR A 535 23.22 24.77 5.63
C THR A 535 22.17 23.87 5.00
N VAL A 536 22.45 23.48 3.75
CA VAL A 536 22.03 22.23 3.11
C VAL A 536 21.81 21.15 4.17
N GLY A 537 20.59 20.58 4.21
CA GLY A 537 20.15 19.70 5.28
C GLY A 537 21.15 18.58 5.57
N GLU A 538 21.38 18.32 6.85
CA GLU A 538 22.27 17.29 7.39
C GLU A 538 22.23 16.00 6.57
N GLU A 539 23.41 15.51 6.17
CA GLU A 539 23.56 14.15 5.64
C GLU A 539 22.99 13.15 6.66
N ARG A 540 21.92 12.45 6.29
CA ARG A 540 21.20 11.52 7.17
C ARG A 540 22.03 10.23 7.32
N LYS A 541 22.60 10.00 8.50
CA LYS A 541 23.47 8.85 8.82
C LYS A 541 22.68 7.57 9.18
N VAL A 542 21.96 7.02 8.19
CA VAL A 542 21.14 5.81 8.32
C VAL A 542 21.81 4.65 7.59
N PHE A 543 21.81 3.46 8.18
CA PHE A 543 22.27 2.22 7.55
C PHE A 543 21.09 1.54 6.86
N GLN A 544 21.09 1.51 5.52
CA GLN A 544 20.03 0.88 4.75
C GLN A 544 20.46 -0.51 4.33
N LEU A 545 19.55 -1.47 4.45
CA LEU A 545 19.75 -2.85 4.03
C LEU A 545 18.64 -3.27 3.06
N PHE A 546 19.02 -3.53 1.82
CA PHE A 546 18.14 -3.96 0.74
C PHE A 546 18.38 -5.42 0.42
N VAL A 547 17.33 -6.25 0.48
CA VAL A 547 17.35 -7.62 -0.03
C VAL A 547 16.69 -7.63 -1.41
N ILE A 548 17.48 -7.89 -2.44
CA ILE A 548 17.12 -7.81 -3.85
C ILE A 548 17.04 -9.22 -4.42
N SER A 549 16.05 -9.51 -5.27
CA SER A 549 15.97 -10.80 -5.96
C SER A 549 17.14 -10.95 -6.95
N SER A 550 17.74 -12.13 -7.05
CA SER A 550 18.86 -12.37 -7.98
C SER A 550 18.48 -12.32 -9.47
N ASP A 551 17.19 -12.18 -9.77
CA ASP A 551 16.64 -12.23 -11.13
C ASP A 551 16.81 -10.92 -11.91
N ASP A 552 17.11 -9.81 -11.24
CA ASP A 552 17.09 -8.47 -11.84
C ASP A 552 18.45 -7.98 -12.38
N HIS A 553 19.58 -8.62 -12.02
CA HIS A 553 20.92 -8.05 -12.26
C HIS A 553 22.03 -9.01 -12.72
N LEU A 554 21.76 -10.28 -13.00
CA LEU A 554 22.77 -11.25 -13.45
C LEU A 554 22.74 -11.50 -14.98
N PRO A 555 23.90 -11.76 -15.62
CA PRO A 555 23.93 -12.19 -17.02
C PRO A 555 23.10 -13.47 -17.24
N PRO A 556 22.48 -13.66 -18.42
CA PRO A 556 21.58 -14.79 -18.71
C PRO A 556 22.18 -16.18 -18.47
N ASP A 557 23.51 -16.26 -18.54
CA ASP A 557 24.30 -17.49 -18.50
C ASP A 557 24.40 -18.04 -17.05
N ILE A 558 24.44 -17.13 -16.07
CA ILE A 558 24.47 -17.43 -14.63
C ILE A 558 23.05 -17.70 -14.12
N ILE A 559 22.05 -16.97 -14.64
CA ILE A 559 20.62 -17.12 -14.31
C ILE A 559 20.14 -18.58 -14.53
N ARG A 560 20.62 -19.27 -15.57
CA ARG A 560 20.22 -20.67 -15.86
C ARG A 560 20.68 -21.69 -14.82
N GLN A 561 21.71 -21.39 -14.01
CA GLN A 561 22.23 -22.31 -12.99
C GLN A 561 21.78 -21.96 -11.56
N MET A 562 21.43 -20.69 -11.29
CA MET A 562 21.16 -20.17 -9.94
C MET A 562 19.70 -19.77 -9.63
N HIS A 563 18.80 -19.80 -10.63
CA HIS A 563 17.39 -19.43 -10.48
C HIS A 563 16.75 -20.08 -9.23
N ASP A 564 16.10 -19.26 -8.40
CA ASP A 564 15.39 -19.59 -7.15
C ASP A 564 16.26 -19.93 -5.91
N ARG A 565 17.59 -19.79 -5.97
CA ARG A 565 18.49 -20.21 -4.85
C ARG A 565 19.29 -19.11 -4.18
N THR A 566 19.36 -17.92 -4.77
CA THR A 566 20.19 -16.81 -4.28
C THR A 566 19.40 -15.50 -4.19
N ALA A 567 19.89 -14.56 -3.39
CA ALA A 567 19.43 -13.17 -3.32
C ALA A 567 20.64 -12.26 -3.13
N MET A 568 20.50 -10.97 -3.38
CA MET A 568 21.56 -9.98 -3.17
C MET A 568 21.21 -9.11 -1.96
N VAL A 569 22.15 -8.93 -1.03
CA VAL A 569 22.04 -8.01 0.10
C VAL A 569 22.89 -6.79 -0.21
N LEU A 570 22.26 -5.66 -0.48
CA LEU A 570 22.91 -4.36 -0.64
C LEU A 570 22.78 -3.58 0.67
N ALA A 571 23.89 -3.24 1.30
CA ALA A 571 23.92 -2.28 2.38
C ALA A 571 24.51 -0.94 1.92
N THR A 572 23.92 0.15 2.39
CA THR A 572 24.43 1.51 2.19
C THR A 572 24.50 2.25 3.51
N TYR A 573 25.54 3.05 3.68
CA TYR A 573 25.69 3.97 4.80
C TYR A 573 26.50 5.17 4.31
N GLU A 574 25.91 6.36 4.38
CA GLU A 574 26.42 7.56 3.71
C GLU A 574 26.76 7.28 2.23
N ASN A 575 28.02 7.44 1.84
CA ASN A 575 28.51 7.17 0.48
C ASN A 575 29.05 5.75 0.29
N ALA A 576 29.18 4.96 1.36
CA ALA A 576 29.70 3.60 1.31
C ALA A 576 28.60 2.60 0.94
N ARG A 577 28.96 1.60 0.13
CA ARG A 577 28.06 0.54 -0.34
C ARG A 577 28.75 -0.81 -0.25
N ALA A 578 28.04 -1.81 0.26
CA ALA A 578 28.47 -3.21 0.31
C ALA A 578 27.40 -4.08 -0.35
N LEU A 579 27.79 -5.00 -1.22
CA LEU A 579 26.87 -5.86 -1.96
C LEU A 579 27.33 -7.30 -1.87
N GLU A 580 26.51 -8.16 -1.29
CA GLU A 580 26.82 -9.57 -1.11
C GLU A 580 25.73 -10.45 -1.71
N THR A 581 26.12 -11.60 -2.26
CA THR A 581 25.16 -12.60 -2.75
C THR A 581 24.97 -13.67 -1.67
N ILE A 582 23.74 -13.84 -1.20
CA ILE A 582 23.36 -14.85 -0.20
C ILE A 582 22.63 -16.02 -0.85
N PHE A 583 22.81 -17.23 -0.31
CA PHE A 583 22.03 -18.41 -0.71
C PHE A 583 20.80 -18.53 0.17
N ILE A 584 19.61 -18.56 -0.44
CA ILE A 584 18.31 -18.60 0.24
C ILE A 584 17.63 -19.99 0.15
N ARG A 585 18.16 -20.94 -0.65
CA ARG A 585 17.71 -22.34 -0.73
C ARG A 585 18.86 -23.33 -1.03
N GLY A 586 18.87 -24.50 -0.38
CA GLY A 586 19.90 -25.54 -0.58
C GLY A 586 19.75 -26.37 -1.87
N GLY A 587 20.86 -26.93 -2.38
CA GLY A 587 20.91 -27.80 -3.56
C GLY A 587 21.22 -29.27 -3.25
N LYS A 588 20.81 -30.21 -4.12
CA LYS A 588 21.35 -31.59 -4.13
C LYS A 588 22.77 -31.58 -4.73
N ARG A 589 23.70 -32.33 -4.11
CA ARG A 589 25.07 -32.61 -4.61
C ARG A 589 25.09 -32.87 -6.12
N ILE A 590 25.85 -32.07 -6.85
CA ILE A 590 26.25 -32.33 -8.24
C ILE A 590 27.71 -32.76 -8.20
N ASN A 591 27.98 -34.04 -8.51
CA ASN A 591 29.35 -34.50 -8.71
C ASN A 591 29.80 -34.03 -10.11
N HIS A 592 30.74 -33.10 -10.19
CA HIS A 592 31.43 -32.78 -11.44
C HIS A 592 32.59 -33.77 -11.67
N ALA A 593 32.78 -34.17 -12.93
CA ALA A 593 33.83 -35.10 -13.37
C ALA A 593 35.22 -34.43 -13.50
N ASP A 594 35.30 -33.11 -13.31
CA ASP A 594 36.55 -32.35 -13.40
C ASP A 594 36.93 -31.92 -11.98
N GLY A 595 38.01 -32.47 -11.45
CA GLY A 595 38.42 -32.41 -10.04
C GLY A 595 38.82 -31.03 -9.47
N VAL A 596 38.01 -30.00 -9.67
CA VAL A 596 38.17 -28.69 -9.05
C VAL A 596 37.16 -28.55 -7.91
N GLN A 597 37.63 -28.65 -6.68
CA GLN A 597 36.83 -28.37 -5.48
C GLN A 597 36.71 -26.86 -5.26
N HIS A 598 35.54 -26.28 -5.53
CA HIS A 598 35.14 -25.03 -4.86
C HIS A 598 34.57 -25.39 -3.48
N LYS A 599 35.38 -25.18 -2.43
CA LYS A 599 35.01 -25.38 -1.02
C LYS A 599 34.13 -24.22 -0.52
N ALA A 600 33.01 -24.59 0.12
CA ALA A 600 32.18 -23.82 1.06
C ALA A 600 31.56 -22.49 0.56
N SER A 601 30.29 -22.50 0.11
CA SER A 601 29.41 -21.30 0.17
C SER A 601 27.93 -21.57 -0.10
N SER A 602 27.55 -22.58 -0.89
CA SER A 602 26.15 -22.76 -1.33
C SER A 602 25.28 -23.67 -0.43
N GLU A 603 25.86 -24.68 0.22
CA GLU A 603 25.14 -25.59 1.13
C GLU A 603 24.84 -24.93 2.49
N GLU A 604 25.78 -24.15 3.04
CA GLU A 604 25.64 -23.54 4.38
C GLU A 604 24.57 -22.43 4.42
N GLY A 605 24.51 -21.54 3.42
CA GLY A 605 23.50 -20.47 3.37
C GLY A 605 22.07 -20.99 3.19
N GLY A 606 21.89 -22.02 2.36
CA GLY A 606 20.59 -22.68 2.22
C GLY A 606 20.13 -23.39 3.50
N VAL A 607 21.06 -23.96 4.27
CA VAL A 607 20.79 -24.56 5.59
C VAL A 607 20.44 -23.48 6.62
N LEU A 608 21.13 -22.33 6.61
CA LEU A 608 20.85 -21.19 7.48
C LEU A 608 19.39 -20.72 7.35
N TRP A 609 18.95 -20.39 6.13
CA TRP A 609 17.57 -19.96 5.90
C TRP A 609 16.54 -21.04 6.23
N ALA A 610 16.86 -22.32 6.03
CA ALA A 610 15.98 -23.42 6.44
C ALA A 610 15.78 -23.48 7.96
N ARG A 611 16.84 -23.22 8.76
CA ARG A 611 16.70 -23.11 10.22
C ARG A 611 15.86 -21.91 10.64
N ILE A 612 16.13 -20.74 10.04
CA ILE A 612 15.37 -19.50 10.28
C ILE A 612 13.88 -19.72 10.01
N ILE A 613 13.54 -20.32 8.85
CA ILE A 613 12.15 -20.64 8.49
C ILE A 613 11.53 -21.62 9.50
N GLY A 614 12.28 -22.66 9.91
CA GLY A 614 11.80 -23.67 10.85
C GLY A 614 11.45 -23.10 12.22
N VAL A 615 12.30 -22.25 12.78
CA VAL A 615 12.04 -21.62 14.10
C VAL A 615 10.93 -20.57 13.99
N SER A 616 10.94 -19.74 12.95
CA SER A 616 9.90 -18.73 12.71
C SER A 616 8.50 -19.36 12.56
N ASN A 617 8.39 -20.50 11.86
CA ASN A 617 7.13 -21.24 11.78
C ASN A 617 6.71 -21.78 13.16
N LYS A 618 7.62 -22.33 13.97
CA LYS A 618 7.26 -22.82 15.32
C LYS A 618 6.74 -21.71 16.24
N ILE A 619 7.35 -20.53 16.18
CA ILE A 619 6.87 -19.35 16.94
C ILE A 619 5.46 -19.00 16.49
N ARG A 620 5.24 -18.89 15.17
CA ARG A 620 3.91 -18.62 14.61
C ARG A 620 2.88 -19.69 14.99
N ASP A 621 3.22 -20.97 14.89
CA ASP A 621 2.29 -22.07 15.13
C ASP A 621 1.91 -22.14 16.64
N TYR A 622 2.85 -21.86 17.54
CA TYR A 622 2.56 -21.69 18.98
C TYR A 622 1.61 -20.52 19.24
N VAL A 623 1.93 -19.34 18.68
CA VAL A 623 1.14 -18.13 18.86
C VAL A 623 -0.27 -18.26 18.26
N ASN A 624 -0.40 -19.02 17.17
CA ASN A 624 -1.69 -19.31 16.53
C ASN A 624 -2.51 -20.40 17.26
N GLY A 625 -1.99 -20.99 18.34
CA GLY A 625 -2.70 -21.98 19.15
C GLY A 625 -2.77 -23.38 18.54
N ASP A 626 -1.78 -23.77 17.72
CA ASP A 626 -1.72 -25.12 17.15
C ASP A 626 -1.61 -26.18 18.27
N PRO A 627 -2.51 -27.19 18.33
CA PRO A 627 -2.47 -28.25 19.35
C PRO A 627 -1.16 -29.05 19.41
N HIS A 628 -0.37 -29.04 18.34
CA HIS A 628 0.91 -29.72 18.21
C HIS A 628 2.11 -28.85 18.62
N ALA A 629 1.95 -27.52 18.70
CA ALA A 629 2.98 -26.57 19.10
C ALA A 629 2.90 -26.28 20.61
N LYS A 630 3.38 -27.22 21.43
CA LYS A 630 3.17 -27.19 22.90
C LYS A 630 4.06 -26.19 23.66
N GLU A 631 5.22 -25.80 23.12
CA GLU A 631 6.22 -25.01 23.85
C GLU A 631 6.96 -24.03 22.92
N LEU A 632 7.26 -22.83 23.44
CA LEU A 632 8.11 -21.84 22.79
C LEU A 632 9.60 -22.22 22.88
N PRO A 633 10.45 -21.78 21.93
CA PRO A 633 11.89 -21.93 22.06
C PRO A 633 12.40 -21.20 23.32
N HIS A 634 13.13 -21.90 24.19
CA HIS A 634 13.81 -21.28 25.32
C HIS A 634 14.89 -20.27 24.88
N ARG A 635 15.31 -19.41 25.82
CA ARG A 635 16.28 -18.33 25.61
C ARG A 635 17.50 -18.73 24.77
N ASP A 636 18.15 -19.85 25.07
CA ASP A 636 19.34 -20.30 24.35
C ASP A 636 19.04 -20.60 22.87
N LYS A 637 17.88 -21.18 22.58
CA LYS A 637 17.43 -21.45 21.21
C LYS A 637 17.03 -20.16 20.48
N LEU A 638 16.49 -19.18 21.19
CA LEU A 638 16.20 -17.85 20.64
C LEU A 638 17.47 -17.07 20.32
N GLN A 639 18.52 -17.18 21.14
CA GLN A 639 19.82 -16.57 20.85
C GLN A 639 20.48 -17.21 19.62
N VAL A 640 20.42 -18.53 19.49
CA VAL A 640 20.89 -19.22 18.28
C VAL A 640 20.09 -18.78 17.05
N PHE A 641 18.76 -18.70 17.17
CA PHE A 641 17.90 -18.17 16.11
C PHE A 641 18.23 -16.71 15.75
N GLY A 642 18.49 -15.88 16.75
CA GLY A 642 18.90 -14.49 16.57
C GLY A 642 20.27 -14.36 15.91
N ALA A 643 21.22 -15.23 16.27
CA ALA A 643 22.53 -15.28 15.63
C ALA A 643 22.41 -15.68 14.15
N ASP A 644 21.47 -16.56 13.83
CA ASP A 644 21.18 -16.96 12.44
C ASP A 644 20.61 -15.81 11.63
N LEU A 645 19.63 -15.07 12.19
CA LEU A 645 19.09 -13.87 11.58
C LEU A 645 20.17 -12.81 11.35
N PHE A 646 21.04 -12.61 12.35
CA PHE A 646 22.13 -11.65 12.27
C PHE A 646 23.15 -12.03 11.19
N ALA A 647 23.55 -13.29 11.11
CA ALA A 647 24.44 -13.78 10.05
C ALA A 647 23.79 -13.67 8.66
N ALA A 648 22.48 -13.88 8.55
CA ALA A 648 21.74 -13.74 7.29
C ALA A 648 21.61 -12.29 6.83
N MET A 649 21.49 -11.34 7.76
CA MET A 649 21.41 -9.91 7.46
C MET A 649 22.78 -9.30 7.15
N PHE A 650 23.83 -9.68 7.87
CA PHE A 650 25.14 -9.05 7.76
C PHE A 650 26.20 -10.07 7.28
N PRO A 651 26.16 -10.49 6.00
CA PRO A 651 27.22 -11.32 5.43
C PRO A 651 28.50 -10.48 5.17
N ASP A 652 29.67 -11.08 5.35
CA ASP A 652 30.96 -10.61 4.82
C ASP A 652 31.20 -9.09 4.80
N SER A 653 31.17 -8.44 3.62
CA SER A 653 31.43 -7.00 3.51
C SER A 653 30.32 -6.13 4.10
N VAL A 654 29.07 -6.62 4.12
CA VAL A 654 27.95 -5.96 4.80
C VAL A 654 28.20 -5.88 6.30
N ARG A 655 28.78 -6.93 6.90
CA ARG A 655 29.15 -6.92 8.32
C ARG A 655 30.20 -5.86 8.63
N ARG A 656 31.24 -5.76 7.79
CA ARG A 656 32.30 -4.76 7.96
C ARG A 656 31.72 -3.33 7.89
N LEU A 657 30.82 -3.08 6.94
CA LEU A 657 30.17 -1.77 6.81
C LEU A 657 29.29 -1.47 8.04
N TYR A 658 28.56 -2.47 8.56
CA TYR A 658 27.76 -2.34 9.78
C TYR A 658 28.62 -2.00 11.00
N ASP A 659 29.74 -2.70 11.21
CA ASP A 659 30.61 -2.44 12.36
C ASP A 659 31.23 -1.02 12.31
N VAL A 660 31.55 -0.51 11.11
CA VAL A 660 32.00 0.88 10.91
C VAL A 660 30.88 1.87 11.24
N ALA A 661 29.72 1.73 10.61
CA ALA A 661 28.57 2.62 10.79
C ALA A 661 28.13 2.70 12.27
N ARG A 662 28.13 1.55 12.97
CA ARG A 662 27.80 1.46 14.39
C ARG A 662 28.83 2.19 15.25
N SER A 663 30.13 1.98 14.97
CA SER A 663 31.20 2.61 15.75
C SER A 663 31.21 4.13 15.59
N GLU A 664 30.87 4.65 14.42
CA GLU A 664 30.69 6.08 14.21
C GLU A 664 29.46 6.64 14.93
N ALA A 665 28.32 5.95 14.87
CA ALA A 665 27.12 6.34 15.61
C ALA A 665 27.39 6.40 17.13
N GLU A 666 28.09 5.39 17.65
CA GLU A 666 28.51 5.32 19.06
C GLU A 666 29.46 6.47 19.44
N ALA A 667 30.42 6.81 18.57
CA ALA A 667 31.32 7.95 18.78
C ALA A 667 30.58 9.31 18.81
N GLU A 668 29.43 9.39 18.14
CA GLU A 668 28.54 10.55 18.14
C GLU A 668 27.52 10.55 19.30
N GLY A 669 27.56 9.54 20.17
CA GLY A 669 26.64 9.41 21.31
C GLY A 669 25.21 9.08 20.90
N ARG A 670 25.01 8.51 19.71
CA ARG A 670 23.71 8.04 19.20
C ARG A 670 23.72 6.55 18.90
N ARG A 671 22.54 5.97 18.70
CA ARG A 671 22.41 4.61 18.18
C ARG A 671 22.40 4.64 16.65
N LEU A 672 22.79 3.53 16.04
CA LEU A 672 22.70 3.39 14.58
C LEU A 672 21.24 3.12 14.19
N ASP A 673 20.70 3.92 13.27
CA ASP A 673 19.41 3.63 12.65
C ASP A 673 19.58 2.64 11.51
N ILE A 674 18.87 1.50 11.57
CA ILE A 674 18.87 0.46 10.53
C ILE A 674 17.49 0.38 9.89
N VAL A 675 17.47 0.48 8.56
CA VAL A 675 16.26 0.34 7.74
C VAL A 675 16.38 -0.90 6.87
N VAL A 676 15.47 -1.87 7.06
CA VAL A 676 15.41 -3.09 6.23
C VAL A 676 14.32 -2.97 5.18
N THR A 677 14.69 -3.20 3.92
CA THR A 677 13.79 -3.23 2.76
C THR A 677 14.01 -4.52 1.99
N SER A 678 12.97 -5.31 1.69
CA SER A 678 13.12 -6.58 0.97
C SER A 678 12.17 -6.65 -0.22
N MET A 679 12.70 -7.01 -1.39
CA MET A 679 11.96 -7.39 -2.61
C MET A 679 11.45 -8.84 -2.54
N ILE A 680 11.86 -9.60 -1.53
CA ILE A 680 11.46 -10.99 -1.34
C ILE A 680 10.49 -11.04 -0.16
N ASN A 681 9.20 -11.19 -0.45
CA ASN A 681 8.13 -11.09 0.54
C ASN A 681 8.31 -12.06 1.72
N TRP A 682 8.60 -13.34 1.46
CA TRP A 682 8.79 -14.31 2.54
C TRP A 682 10.03 -14.04 3.41
N ILE A 683 11.01 -13.28 2.91
CA ILE A 683 12.15 -12.80 3.70
C ILE A 683 11.73 -11.58 4.53
N ALA A 684 10.94 -10.66 3.94
CA ALA A 684 10.37 -9.52 4.65
C ALA A 684 9.56 -9.96 5.89
N ASP A 685 8.86 -11.10 5.80
CA ASP A 685 8.08 -11.69 6.90
C ASP A 685 8.90 -12.20 8.10
N LYS A 686 10.24 -12.24 8.00
CA LYS A 686 11.06 -12.80 9.08
C LYS A 686 11.21 -11.80 10.21
N PRO A 687 11.22 -12.26 11.48
CA PRO A 687 11.24 -11.37 12.64
C PRO A 687 12.68 -10.92 12.93
N PHE A 688 13.22 -10.07 12.05
CA PHE A 688 14.60 -9.55 12.14
C PHE A 688 14.89 -8.80 13.44
N GLU A 689 13.86 -8.37 14.16
CA GLU A 689 13.94 -7.78 15.50
C GLU A 689 14.61 -8.72 16.51
N PHE A 690 14.55 -10.05 16.30
CA PHE A 690 15.29 -11.04 17.09
C PHE A 690 16.77 -11.17 16.73
N ALA A 691 17.31 -10.41 15.77
CA ALA A 691 18.71 -10.49 15.42
C ALA A 691 19.60 -10.26 16.65
N PHE A 692 20.49 -11.22 16.91
CA PHE A 692 21.35 -11.28 18.09
C PHE A 692 22.80 -11.28 17.64
N ASP A 693 23.61 -10.35 18.16
CA ASP A 693 25.04 -10.31 17.89
C ASP A 693 25.78 -11.21 18.89
N PRO A 694 26.29 -12.39 18.47
CA PRO A 694 26.95 -13.32 19.39
C PRO A 694 28.28 -12.78 19.93
N LEU A 695 28.92 -11.80 19.28
CA LEU A 695 30.15 -11.21 19.78
C LEU A 695 29.88 -10.26 20.95
N ARG A 696 28.74 -9.56 20.91
CA ARG A 696 28.32 -8.58 21.92
C ARG A 696 27.34 -9.14 22.95
N GLN A 697 26.80 -10.34 22.68
CA GLN A 697 25.81 -11.02 23.52
C GLN A 697 24.52 -10.21 23.74
N ALA A 698 24.12 -9.44 22.72
CA ALA A 698 22.99 -8.52 22.78
C ALA A 698 22.05 -8.67 21.58
N TYR A 699 20.75 -8.45 21.81
CA TYR A 699 19.78 -8.29 20.72
C TYR A 699 19.89 -6.88 20.14
N LEU A 700 19.92 -6.78 18.81
CA LEU A 700 20.13 -5.52 18.13
C LEU A 700 19.03 -4.51 18.46
N ALA A 701 17.76 -4.91 18.34
CA ALA A 701 16.60 -4.01 18.42
C ALA A 701 16.27 -3.51 19.84
N THR A 702 16.93 -4.02 20.88
CA THR A 702 16.75 -3.59 22.28
C THR A 702 17.93 -2.83 22.85
N GLU A 703 19.13 -2.92 22.25
CA GLU A 703 20.36 -2.41 22.86
C GLU A 703 21.13 -1.51 21.90
N GLU A 704 21.53 -2.07 20.77
CA GLU A 704 22.58 -1.50 19.91
C GLU A 704 22.05 -0.57 18.81
N VAL A 705 20.87 -0.84 18.25
CA VAL A 705 20.38 -0.17 17.05
C VAL A 705 18.91 0.19 17.14
N ASN A 706 18.54 1.22 16.38
CA ASN A 706 17.16 1.60 16.14
C ASN A 706 16.67 0.89 14.87
N PHE A 707 15.83 -0.14 15.05
CA PHE A 707 15.42 -1.02 13.97
C PHE A 707 14.04 -0.64 13.40
N THR A 708 13.98 -0.33 12.11
CA THR A 708 12.73 -0.07 11.37
C THR A 708 12.68 -0.81 10.03
N ARG A 709 11.46 -1.01 9.53
CA ARG A 709 11.17 -1.63 8.23
C ARG A 709 10.71 -0.56 7.25
N ASN A 710 11.05 -0.72 5.97
CA ASN A 710 10.56 0.16 4.92
C ASN A 710 9.99 -0.65 3.75
N VAL A 711 9.21 0.04 2.92
CA VAL A 711 8.55 -0.49 1.74
C VAL A 711 9.12 0.09 0.48
N LEU A 712 9.14 -0.72 -0.58
CA LEU A 712 9.48 -0.21 -1.91
C LEU A 712 8.26 0.51 -2.47
N THR A 713 8.34 1.82 -2.56
CA THR A 713 7.28 2.66 -3.12
C THR A 713 7.88 3.81 -3.90
N ALA A 714 7.23 4.16 -5.01
CA ALA A 714 7.56 5.33 -5.81
C ALA A 714 6.90 6.62 -5.27
N VAL A 715 6.03 6.49 -4.25
CA VAL A 715 5.42 7.65 -3.58
C VAL A 715 6.52 8.39 -2.80
N PRO A 716 6.78 9.69 -3.06
CA PRO A 716 7.83 10.45 -2.37
C PRO A 716 7.63 10.49 -0.85
N ASP A 717 8.72 10.51 -0.08
CA ASP A 717 8.68 10.76 1.36
C ASP A 717 8.43 12.25 1.62
N ASP A 718 7.16 12.61 1.84
CA ASP A 718 6.78 13.98 2.18
C ASP A 718 7.32 14.35 3.57
N ARG A 719 7.96 15.51 3.70
CA ARG A 719 8.41 16.00 5.02
C ARG A 719 7.19 16.24 5.92
N ILE A 720 7.03 15.39 6.92
CA ILE A 720 6.00 15.55 7.96
C ILE A 720 6.47 16.63 8.94
N PRO A 721 5.79 17.78 9.06
CA PRO A 721 6.18 18.83 10.00
C PRO A 721 5.94 18.35 11.43
N ARG A 722 6.76 18.82 12.39
CA ARG A 722 6.60 18.52 13.81
C ARG A 722 5.39 19.25 14.39
N ARG A 723 4.72 18.66 15.38
CA ARG A 723 3.65 19.30 16.16
C ARG A 723 4.00 19.44 17.62
N LYS A 724 3.34 20.40 18.29
CA LYS A 724 3.39 20.50 19.75
C LYS A 724 2.35 19.55 20.35
N PRO A 725 2.62 18.95 21.52
CA PRO A 725 1.60 18.24 22.30
C PRO A 725 0.45 19.19 22.72
N PRO A 726 -0.75 18.66 23.03
CA PRO A 726 -1.09 17.23 23.10
C PRO A 726 -1.31 16.58 21.72
N MET A 727 -0.91 15.32 21.61
CA MET A 727 -1.17 14.47 20.45
C MET A 727 -2.63 14.07 20.37
N ARG A 728 -3.30 14.32 19.24
CA ARG A 728 -4.70 13.94 19.06
C ARG A 728 -4.82 12.52 18.50
N MET A 729 -5.44 11.63 19.27
CA MET A 729 -5.56 10.21 18.98
C MET A 729 -7.03 9.83 18.76
N LEU A 730 -7.29 9.11 17.68
CA LEU A 730 -8.56 8.41 17.45
C LEU A 730 -8.34 6.92 17.69
N VAL A 731 -8.95 6.37 18.72
CA VAL A 731 -8.99 4.92 18.99
C VAL A 731 -10.23 4.35 18.34
N VAL A 732 -10.03 3.46 17.38
CA VAL A 732 -11.07 2.81 16.57
C VAL A 732 -11.16 1.37 17.02
N ALA A 733 -12.23 1.01 17.72
CA ALA A 733 -12.48 -0.35 18.19
C ALA A 733 -13.61 -0.99 17.37
N ALA A 734 -13.29 -2.12 16.73
CA ALA A 734 -14.25 -2.92 15.99
C ALA A 734 -14.30 -4.35 16.56
N GLN A 735 -15.40 -4.69 17.23
CA GLN A 735 -15.66 -6.00 17.84
C GLN A 735 -17.06 -6.51 17.45
N PRO A 736 -17.21 -7.13 16.26
CA PRO A 736 -18.51 -7.59 15.78
C PRO A 736 -19.17 -8.63 16.70
N VAL A 737 -20.50 -8.64 16.70
CA VAL A 737 -21.38 -9.48 17.50
C VAL A 737 -21.05 -10.96 17.29
N GLY A 738 -20.65 -11.65 18.36
CA GLY A 738 -20.19 -13.03 18.34
C GLY A 738 -18.69 -13.22 18.60
N LEU A 739 -17.92 -12.12 18.62
CA LEU A 739 -16.50 -12.11 19.01
C LEU A 739 -16.22 -11.25 20.26
N GLY A 740 -17.08 -10.28 20.58
CA GLY A 740 -16.96 -9.45 21.80
C GLY A 740 -17.39 -10.18 23.08
N LEU A 741 -16.57 -10.07 24.14
CA LEU A 741 -16.81 -10.66 25.47
C LEU A 741 -17.32 -9.64 26.52
N LEU A 742 -17.32 -8.34 26.19
CA LEU A 742 -17.65 -7.21 27.08
C LEU A 742 -18.79 -6.36 26.49
N SER A 743 -19.48 -5.59 27.34
CA SER A 743 -20.41 -4.56 26.86
C SER A 743 -19.66 -3.33 26.32
N ALA A 744 -20.32 -2.54 25.47
CA ALA A 744 -19.74 -1.33 24.88
C ALA A 744 -19.20 -0.35 25.95
N ASP A 745 -19.96 -0.11 27.03
CA ASP A 745 -19.54 0.81 28.10
C ASP A 745 -18.32 0.28 28.88
N GLU A 746 -18.19 -1.04 29.04
CA GLU A 746 -17.03 -1.68 29.69
C GLU A 746 -15.80 -1.65 28.79
N GLU A 747 -15.97 -1.83 27.48
CA GLU A 747 -14.92 -1.75 26.47
C GLU A 747 -14.35 -0.32 26.37
N GLU A 748 -15.20 0.70 26.33
CA GLU A 748 -14.75 2.10 26.33
C GLU A 748 -13.95 2.43 27.58
N GLN A 749 -14.42 2.00 28.76
CA GLN A 749 -13.71 2.26 30.01
C GLN A 749 -12.34 1.57 30.05
N LEU A 750 -12.23 0.35 29.53
CA LEU A 750 -10.95 -0.37 29.43
C LEU A 750 -9.96 0.33 28.50
N ILE A 751 -10.43 0.79 27.34
CA ILE A 751 -9.63 1.55 26.37
C ILE A 751 -9.17 2.87 26.97
N ARG A 752 -10.07 3.63 27.62
CA ARG A 752 -9.73 4.91 28.24
C ARG A 752 -8.72 4.76 29.37
N ARG A 753 -8.87 3.75 30.24
CA ARG A 753 -7.89 3.45 31.30
C ARG A 753 -6.49 3.21 30.75
N SER A 754 -6.38 2.57 29.57
CA SER A 754 -5.08 2.27 28.95
C SER A 754 -4.29 3.51 28.50
N PHE A 755 -4.96 4.65 28.27
CA PHE A 755 -4.33 5.91 27.85
C PHE A 755 -4.46 7.04 28.88
N GLN A 756 -5.09 6.78 30.03
CA GLN A 756 -5.39 7.77 31.06
C GLN A 756 -4.14 8.50 31.56
N ASP A 757 -3.02 7.79 31.72
CA ASP A 757 -1.74 8.40 32.14
C ASP A 757 -1.24 9.43 31.11
N LEU A 758 -1.41 9.16 29.81
CA LEU A 758 -0.99 10.08 28.74
C LEU A 758 -1.86 11.35 28.71
N GLU A 759 -3.16 11.22 28.98
CA GLU A 759 -4.07 12.36 29.09
C GLU A 759 -3.81 13.17 30.38
N ALA A 760 -3.57 12.49 31.51
CA ALA A 760 -3.25 13.12 32.79
C ALA A 760 -1.90 13.87 32.74
N GLU A 761 -0.93 13.36 32.00
CA GLU A 761 0.36 14.01 31.74
C GLU A 761 0.25 15.13 30.68
N GLY A 762 -0.92 15.34 30.06
CA GLY A 762 -1.14 16.35 29.01
C GLY A 762 -0.42 16.04 27.69
N LEU A 763 0.00 14.79 27.49
CA LEU A 763 0.74 14.34 26.31
C LEU A 763 -0.19 13.95 25.14
N ALA A 764 -1.38 13.47 25.45
CA ALA A 764 -2.36 13.03 24.45
C ALA A 764 -3.78 13.53 24.76
N SER A 765 -4.62 13.55 23.73
CA SER A 765 -6.08 13.71 23.82
C SER A 765 -6.71 12.57 23.03
N VAL A 766 -7.53 11.76 23.69
CA VAL A 766 -8.03 10.49 23.16
C VAL A 766 -9.53 10.54 22.90
N GLU A 767 -9.89 10.28 21.66
CA GLU A 767 -11.26 10.04 21.24
C GLU A 767 -11.46 8.56 20.92
N VAL A 768 -12.52 7.95 21.46
CA VAL A 768 -12.82 6.53 21.26
C VAL A 768 -14.04 6.39 20.35
N MET A 769 -13.91 5.56 19.32
CA MET A 769 -14.98 5.12 18.43
C MET A 769 -15.18 3.63 18.63
N LEU A 770 -16.24 3.27 19.37
CA LEU A 770 -16.71 1.90 19.49
C LEU A 770 -17.59 1.53 18.29
N ALA A 771 -17.84 0.23 18.13
CA ALA A 771 -18.69 -0.29 17.07
C ALA A 771 -18.30 0.24 15.68
N ALA A 772 -16.99 0.33 15.43
CA ALA A 772 -16.48 1.09 14.31
C ALA A 772 -16.91 0.46 12.97
N THR A 773 -17.65 1.21 12.17
CA THR A 773 -17.94 0.89 10.78
C THR A 773 -17.00 1.67 9.85
N PRO A 774 -16.75 1.19 8.61
CA PRO A 774 -15.87 1.91 7.68
C PRO A 774 -16.43 3.28 7.29
N GLU A 775 -17.76 3.39 7.21
CA GLU A 775 -18.47 4.65 6.94
C GLU A 775 -18.26 5.64 8.08
N ALA A 776 -18.43 5.22 9.34
CA ALA A 776 -18.22 6.07 10.50
C ALA A 776 -16.77 6.57 10.60
N LEU A 777 -15.80 5.70 10.35
CA LEU A 777 -14.39 6.06 10.28
C LEU A 777 -14.13 7.09 9.17
N HIS A 778 -14.66 6.84 7.96
CA HIS A 778 -14.48 7.72 6.82
C HIS A 778 -15.07 9.11 7.06
N ASP A 779 -16.30 9.19 7.56
CA ASP A 779 -16.98 10.46 7.84
C ASP A 779 -16.29 11.23 8.95
N ARG A 780 -15.81 10.54 10.00
CA ARG A 780 -15.10 11.19 11.10
C ARG A 780 -13.81 11.85 10.62
N LEU A 781 -13.02 11.14 9.81
CA LEU A 781 -11.77 11.68 9.24
C LEU A 781 -12.02 12.77 8.18
N ARG A 782 -13.13 12.70 7.44
CA ARG A 782 -13.52 13.72 6.44
C ARG A 782 -13.93 15.04 7.10
N SER A 783 -14.70 14.99 8.20
CA SER A 783 -15.27 16.19 8.85
C SER A 783 -14.24 17.27 9.21
N PHE A 784 -12.98 16.89 9.48
CA PHE A 784 -11.89 17.80 9.80
C PHE A 784 -11.01 18.20 8.61
N ALA A 785 -11.06 17.44 7.52
CA ALA A 785 -10.35 17.79 6.27
C ALA A 785 -11.02 19.00 5.58
N ASP A 786 -12.35 19.07 5.65
CA ASP A 786 -13.16 20.12 4.99
C ASP A 786 -13.20 21.45 5.78
N ALA A 787 -12.93 21.43 7.08
CA ALA A 787 -13.00 22.60 7.96
C ALA A 787 -11.77 23.53 7.91
N GLY A 788 -10.72 23.20 7.15
CA GLY A 788 -9.53 24.05 6.93
C GLY A 788 -8.63 24.31 8.14
N ARG A 789 -9.02 23.88 9.35
CA ARG A 789 -8.25 24.05 10.59
C ARG A 789 -7.37 22.84 10.83
N ARG A 790 -6.09 22.94 10.43
CA ARG A 790 -5.12 21.85 10.64
C ARG A 790 -5.06 21.40 12.12
N GLN A 791 -5.20 22.32 13.08
CA GLN A 791 -5.17 22.03 14.52
C GLN A 791 -6.22 21.00 14.96
N ASP A 792 -7.30 20.85 14.18
CA ASP A 792 -8.44 20.00 14.50
C ASP A 792 -8.37 18.59 13.86
N GLN A 793 -7.26 18.21 13.23
CA GLN A 793 -7.06 16.86 12.64
C GLN A 793 -6.41 15.88 13.63
N PHE A 794 -6.75 14.58 13.52
CA PHE A 794 -6.11 13.51 14.28
C PHE A 794 -4.68 13.27 13.80
N ASP A 795 -3.74 13.17 14.74
CA ASP A 795 -2.35 12.83 14.45
C ASP A 795 -2.16 11.31 14.39
N ILE A 796 -2.89 10.57 15.22
CA ILE A 796 -2.78 9.12 15.37
C ILE A 796 -4.14 8.46 15.22
N VAL A 797 -4.18 7.36 14.46
CA VAL A 797 -5.28 6.38 14.50
C VAL A 797 -4.77 5.10 15.15
N HIS A 798 -5.38 4.68 16.25
CA HIS A 798 -5.11 3.41 16.93
C HIS A 798 -6.27 2.47 16.66
N PHE A 799 -6.06 1.41 15.87
CA PHE A 799 -7.08 0.43 15.55
C PHE A 799 -6.97 -0.77 16.49
N ILE A 800 -8.08 -1.17 17.10
CA ILE A 800 -8.25 -2.37 17.93
C ILE A 800 -9.29 -3.25 17.24
N GLY A 801 -8.90 -4.46 16.87
CA GLY A 801 -9.83 -5.38 16.23
C GLY A 801 -9.12 -6.55 15.59
N HIS A 802 -9.81 -7.24 14.70
CA HIS A 802 -9.26 -8.39 13.99
C HIS A 802 -8.65 -7.98 12.66
N GLY A 803 -7.53 -8.60 12.33
CA GLY A 803 -6.97 -8.58 10.99
C GLY A 803 -6.92 -10.00 10.45
N GLU A 804 -7.09 -10.14 9.15
CA GLU A 804 -6.95 -11.41 8.45
C GLU A 804 -6.12 -11.23 7.19
N TYR A 805 -5.29 -12.23 6.87
CA TYR A 805 -4.61 -12.30 5.60
C TYR A 805 -5.21 -13.42 4.74
N ARG A 806 -5.86 -13.05 3.63
CA ARG A 806 -6.48 -14.02 2.72
C ARG A 806 -5.48 -14.47 1.67
N THR A 807 -4.97 -15.69 1.81
CA THR A 807 -3.91 -16.23 0.94
C THR A 807 -4.35 -16.52 -0.49
N ASP A 808 -5.64 -16.72 -0.71
CA ASP A 808 -6.26 -16.95 -2.02
C ASP A 808 -6.39 -15.66 -2.83
N GLU A 809 -6.64 -14.54 -2.16
CA GLU A 809 -6.71 -13.19 -2.75
C GLU A 809 -5.35 -12.47 -2.68
N ASP A 810 -4.43 -12.99 -1.86
CA ASP A 810 -3.11 -12.43 -1.52
C ASP A 810 -3.22 -10.97 -1.04
N GLU A 811 -4.23 -10.67 -0.21
CA GLU A 811 -4.50 -9.35 0.36
C GLU A 811 -4.80 -9.41 1.86
N GLY A 812 -4.35 -8.38 2.60
CA GLY A 812 -4.67 -8.20 4.02
C GLY A 812 -5.94 -7.39 4.24
N TYR A 813 -6.69 -7.74 5.28
CA TYR A 813 -7.96 -7.13 5.66
C TYR A 813 -7.97 -6.73 7.14
N LEU A 814 -8.70 -5.66 7.47
CA LEU A 814 -9.15 -5.38 8.83
C LEU A 814 -10.65 -5.63 8.91
N ILE A 815 -11.10 -6.23 10.00
CA ILE A 815 -12.52 -6.52 10.23
C ILE A 815 -13.15 -5.37 11.00
N PHE A 816 -14.10 -4.70 10.36
CA PHE A 816 -14.96 -3.67 10.94
C PHE A 816 -16.34 -4.25 11.28
N GLU A 817 -17.19 -3.45 11.92
CA GLU A 817 -18.59 -3.78 12.11
C GLU A 817 -19.44 -3.30 10.92
N ASP A 818 -20.50 -4.04 10.59
CA ASP A 818 -21.56 -3.58 9.70
C ASP A 818 -22.67 -2.85 10.47
N GLY A 819 -23.65 -2.27 9.77
CA GLY A 819 -24.77 -1.53 10.39
C GLY A 819 -25.69 -2.35 11.30
N ASN A 820 -25.49 -3.67 11.38
CA ASN A 820 -26.20 -4.58 12.27
C ASN A 820 -25.27 -5.23 13.32
N GLY A 821 -24.01 -4.77 13.43
CA GLY A 821 -22.98 -5.33 14.32
C GLY A 821 -22.33 -6.62 13.80
N GLY A 822 -22.54 -6.99 12.54
CA GLY A 822 -21.89 -8.14 11.89
C GLY A 822 -20.47 -7.83 11.40
N MET A 823 -19.77 -8.84 10.86
CA MET A 823 -18.42 -8.67 10.34
C MET A 823 -18.41 -7.97 8.97
N HIS A 824 -17.61 -6.92 8.83
CA HIS A 824 -17.37 -6.22 7.58
C HIS A 824 -15.85 -6.18 7.26
N PRO A 825 -15.33 -7.09 6.41
CA PRO A 825 -13.93 -7.09 6.04
C PRO A 825 -13.60 -5.92 5.10
N VAL A 826 -12.63 -5.09 5.47
CA VAL A 826 -12.13 -3.96 4.67
C VAL A 826 -10.72 -4.26 4.17
N SER A 827 -10.54 -4.24 2.86
CA SER A 827 -9.24 -4.53 2.23
C SER A 827 -8.20 -3.46 2.53
N ALA A 828 -6.93 -3.83 2.47
CA ALA A 828 -5.81 -2.90 2.61
C ALA A 828 -5.85 -1.75 1.59
N GLU A 829 -6.39 -1.98 0.39
CA GLU A 829 -6.62 -0.91 -0.60
C GLU A 829 -7.70 0.08 -0.15
N CYS A 830 -8.85 -0.40 0.32
CA CYS A 830 -9.92 0.47 0.83
C CYS A 830 -9.48 1.25 2.08
N LEU A 831 -8.74 0.62 3.00
CA LEU A 831 -8.16 1.29 4.16
C LEU A 831 -7.21 2.42 3.76
N ARG A 832 -6.42 2.22 2.70
CA ARG A 832 -5.54 3.26 2.16
C ARG A 832 -6.34 4.47 1.69
N GLU A 833 -7.46 4.28 1.01
CA GLU A 833 -8.34 5.36 0.54
C GLU A 833 -9.03 6.11 1.69
N ILE A 834 -9.36 5.41 2.78
CA ILE A 834 -9.98 6.00 3.97
C ILE A 834 -8.94 6.81 4.77
N LEU A 835 -7.75 6.27 4.99
CA LEU A 835 -6.78 6.78 5.98
C LEU A 835 -5.73 7.72 5.37
N CYS A 836 -5.29 7.51 4.12
CA CYS A 836 -4.21 8.29 3.53
C CYS A 836 -4.67 9.71 3.16
N HIS A 837 -3.73 10.66 3.23
CA HIS A 837 -3.96 12.08 2.91
C HIS A 837 -5.04 12.78 3.79
N ARG A 838 -5.34 12.23 4.98
CA ARG A 838 -6.29 12.83 5.96
C ARG A 838 -5.63 13.61 7.11
N GLY A 839 -4.32 13.83 7.05
CA GLY A 839 -3.55 14.46 8.13
C GLY A 839 -3.07 13.50 9.22
N VAL A 840 -3.47 12.22 9.14
CA VAL A 840 -2.98 11.13 9.99
C VAL A 840 -1.48 10.92 9.74
N ARG A 841 -0.68 11.03 10.79
CA ARG A 841 0.78 10.89 10.73
C ARG A 841 1.24 9.48 11.07
N MET A 842 0.50 8.83 11.97
CA MET A 842 0.82 7.51 12.48
C MET A 842 -0.43 6.65 12.61
N ILE A 843 -0.29 5.38 12.26
CA ILE A 843 -1.33 4.37 12.49
C ILE A 843 -0.75 3.26 13.36
N PHE A 844 -1.48 2.84 14.38
CA PHE A 844 -1.15 1.69 15.20
C PHE A 844 -2.21 0.62 14.97
N LEU A 845 -1.81 -0.52 14.40
CA LEU A 845 -2.69 -1.63 14.10
C LEU A 845 -2.53 -2.70 15.18
N ASN A 846 -3.36 -2.61 16.23
CA ASN A 846 -3.50 -3.66 17.22
C ASN A 846 -4.47 -4.73 16.70
N ALA A 847 -4.08 -5.38 15.61
CA ALA A 847 -4.86 -6.40 14.92
C ALA A 847 -3.94 -7.49 14.37
N CYS A 848 -4.39 -8.75 14.49
CA CYS A 848 -3.63 -9.93 14.12
C CYS A 848 -3.24 -9.92 12.62
N GLU A 849 -2.03 -10.38 12.29
CA GLU A 849 -1.55 -10.62 10.91
C GLU A 849 -1.50 -9.39 9.97
N THR A 850 -1.65 -8.17 10.50
CA THR A 850 -1.59 -6.92 9.73
C THR A 850 -0.21 -6.57 9.16
N GLY A 851 0.84 -7.23 9.69
CA GLY A 851 2.23 -7.11 9.23
C GLY A 851 2.72 -8.20 8.27
N VAL A 852 1.89 -9.16 7.85
CA VAL A 852 2.26 -10.26 6.94
C VAL A 852 2.30 -9.79 5.49
N VAL A 853 3.34 -10.19 4.74
CA VAL A 853 3.54 -9.86 3.32
C VAL A 853 3.23 -11.08 2.45
N GLY A 854 2.37 -10.90 1.44
CA GLY A 854 1.84 -11.97 0.58
C GLY A 854 2.84 -12.80 -0.21
N ARG A 855 2.42 -13.99 -0.66
CA ARG A 855 3.23 -14.90 -1.49
C ARG A 855 2.63 -15.01 -2.89
N SER A 856 3.03 -14.11 -3.78
CA SER A 856 2.59 -14.08 -5.16
C SER A 856 3.71 -14.36 -6.17
N GLN A 857 3.31 -14.82 -7.36
CA GLN A 857 4.15 -15.05 -8.55
C GLN A 857 4.18 -13.84 -9.51
N PHE A 858 3.65 -12.67 -9.11
CA PHE A 858 3.65 -11.42 -9.89
C PHE A 858 4.81 -10.49 -9.49
N PRO A 859 5.67 -10.00 -10.43
CA PRO A 859 6.95 -9.37 -10.08
C PRO A 859 6.93 -7.92 -9.53
N PHE A 860 5.77 -7.28 -9.29
CA PHE A 860 5.72 -5.83 -8.98
C PHE A 860 4.83 -5.42 -7.81
N ASP A 861 4.31 -6.37 -7.03
CA ASP A 861 3.40 -6.07 -5.93
C ASP A 861 3.93 -6.62 -4.59
N PHE A 862 4.92 -5.90 -4.04
CA PHE A 862 5.70 -6.29 -2.87
C PHE A 862 5.07 -5.88 -1.52
N ASN A 863 3.98 -5.10 -1.53
CA ASN A 863 3.43 -4.42 -0.34
C ASN A 863 2.02 -4.94 0.04
N ARG A 864 1.76 -6.25 0.02
CA ARG A 864 0.40 -6.81 0.14
C ARG A 864 -0.20 -6.82 1.56
N GLY A 865 0.62 -6.64 2.60
CA GLY A 865 0.14 -6.46 3.97
C GLY A 865 -0.49 -5.09 4.19
N VAL A 866 -1.39 -4.98 5.19
CA VAL A 866 -2.08 -3.71 5.52
C VAL A 866 -1.05 -2.61 5.84
N ALA A 867 -0.05 -2.92 6.67
CA ALA A 867 0.97 -1.94 7.05
C ALA A 867 1.85 -1.46 5.87
N PRO A 868 2.40 -2.35 5.02
CA PRO A 868 3.10 -1.94 3.81
C PRO A 868 2.27 -1.08 2.84
N LYS A 869 0.98 -1.39 2.60
CA LYS A 869 0.11 -0.57 1.73
C LYS A 869 -0.11 0.83 2.30
N LEU A 870 -0.30 0.96 3.62
CA LEU A 870 -0.50 2.25 4.27
C LEU A 870 0.75 3.13 4.23
N VAL A 871 1.94 2.58 4.50
CA VAL A 871 3.20 3.31 4.35
C VAL A 871 3.47 3.64 2.88
N GLY A 872 3.19 2.71 1.96
CA GLY A 872 3.24 2.92 0.52
C GLY A 872 2.31 4.05 0.06
N GLY A 873 1.17 4.22 0.73
CA GLY A 873 0.16 5.25 0.47
C GLY A 873 0.45 6.63 1.06
N GLY A 874 1.52 6.80 1.84
CA GLY A 874 1.97 8.09 2.35
C GLY A 874 1.75 8.32 3.85
N ILE A 875 1.33 7.29 4.62
CA ILE A 875 1.37 7.36 6.09
C ILE A 875 2.83 7.28 6.54
N GLY A 876 3.25 8.20 7.43
CA GLY A 876 4.65 8.32 7.85
C GLY A 876 5.15 7.15 8.69
N VAL A 877 4.30 6.67 9.61
CA VAL A 877 4.64 5.58 10.54
C VAL A 877 3.46 4.63 10.68
N VAL A 878 3.69 3.33 10.52
CA VAL A 878 2.71 2.30 10.81
C VAL A 878 3.31 1.26 11.75
N VAL A 879 2.67 1.04 12.90
CA VAL A 879 3.01 -0.05 13.82
C VAL A 879 2.01 -1.18 13.59
N ALA A 880 2.51 -2.41 13.44
CA ALA A 880 1.68 -3.57 13.18
C ALA A 880 2.25 -4.81 13.89
N ASN A 881 1.39 -5.81 14.09
CA ASN A 881 1.77 -7.06 14.73
C ASN A 881 2.09 -8.14 13.68
N GLN A 882 3.20 -8.87 13.86
CA GLN A 882 3.57 -9.99 12.98
C GLN A 882 2.83 -11.29 13.29
N TYR A 883 2.44 -11.47 14.55
CA TYR A 883 1.74 -12.66 15.03
C TYR A 883 0.47 -12.24 15.77
N LYS A 884 -0.36 -13.21 16.19
CA LYS A 884 -1.48 -12.93 17.08
C LYS A 884 -0.92 -12.50 18.45
N VAL A 885 -1.22 -11.28 18.90
CA VAL A 885 -0.66 -10.76 20.16
C VAL A 885 -1.72 -10.80 21.24
N LEU A 886 -1.30 -11.05 22.49
CA LEU A 886 -2.11 -10.77 23.66
C LEU A 886 -2.35 -9.27 23.78
N ASP A 887 -3.60 -8.84 24.02
CA ASP A 887 -3.94 -7.42 24.13
C ASP A 887 -3.03 -6.65 25.11
N VAL A 888 -2.48 -7.30 26.13
CA VAL A 888 -1.65 -6.62 27.13
C VAL A 888 -0.23 -6.27 26.65
N SER A 889 0.49 -7.17 25.95
CA SER A 889 1.85 -6.87 25.46
C SER A 889 1.82 -5.79 24.37
N ALA A 890 0.78 -5.78 23.52
CA ALA A 890 0.54 -4.72 22.55
C ALA A 890 0.17 -3.39 23.23
N THR A 891 -0.62 -3.44 24.31
CA THR A 891 -0.98 -2.26 25.10
C THR A 891 0.24 -1.66 25.81
N GLU A 892 1.09 -2.48 26.43
CA GLU A 892 2.31 -2.02 27.08
C GLU A 892 3.32 -1.43 26.09
N PHE A 893 3.47 -2.06 24.91
CA PHE A 893 4.23 -1.47 23.82
C PHE A 893 3.66 -0.11 23.41
N ALA A 894 2.35 -0.02 23.17
CA ALA A 894 1.68 1.20 22.74
C ALA A 894 1.85 2.35 23.74
N LYS A 895 1.65 2.09 25.04
CA LYS A 895 1.81 3.09 26.12
C LYS A 895 3.21 3.74 26.09
N HIS A 896 4.25 2.91 26.11
CA HIS A 896 5.63 3.39 26.13
C HIS A 896 6.04 4.02 24.80
N PHE A 897 5.56 3.47 23.67
CA PHE A 897 5.80 4.03 22.35
C PHE A 897 5.19 5.44 22.22
N TYR A 898 3.91 5.62 22.59
CA TYR A 898 3.25 6.91 22.53
C TYR A 898 3.86 7.94 23.47
N ARG A 899 4.23 7.52 24.70
CA ARG A 899 4.92 8.41 25.65
C ARG A 899 6.23 8.94 25.05
N ALA A 900 7.06 8.07 24.48
CA ALA A 900 8.32 8.47 23.86
C ALA A 900 8.09 9.40 22.64
N ILE A 901 7.13 9.08 21.77
CA ILE A 901 6.76 9.92 20.62
C ILE A 901 6.26 11.30 21.04
N ALA A 902 5.38 11.38 22.05
CA ALA A 902 4.84 12.64 22.56
C ALA A 902 5.92 13.51 23.24
N GLN A 903 6.94 12.88 23.83
CA GLN A 903 8.13 13.55 24.37
C GLN A 903 9.13 13.99 23.29
N GLY A 904 8.81 13.74 22.01
CA GLY A 904 9.59 14.16 20.87
C GLY A 904 10.75 13.23 20.53
N ALA A 905 10.78 11.99 21.03
CA ALA A 905 11.75 10.97 20.61
C ALA A 905 11.63 10.67 19.11
N THR A 906 12.69 10.11 18.52
CA THR A 906 12.62 9.57 17.15
C THR A 906 11.73 8.33 17.13
N VAL A 907 11.21 7.97 15.96
CA VAL A 907 10.44 6.73 15.78
C VAL A 907 11.29 5.51 16.14
N GLY A 908 12.58 5.51 15.77
CA GLY A 908 13.53 4.45 16.11
C GLY A 908 13.72 4.29 17.62
N ASP A 909 13.97 5.39 18.34
CA ASP A 909 14.15 5.39 19.79
C ASP A 909 12.86 4.96 20.50
N ALA A 910 11.71 5.49 20.07
CA ALA A 910 10.41 5.13 20.64
C ALA A 910 10.11 3.64 20.48
N ALA A 911 10.45 3.05 19.32
CA ALA A 911 10.32 1.62 19.09
C ALA A 911 11.20 0.83 20.07
N ARG A 912 12.47 1.20 20.21
CA ARG A 912 13.40 0.56 21.13
C ARG A 912 12.91 0.62 22.59
N GLU A 913 12.57 1.81 23.08
CA GLU A 913 12.12 1.97 24.48
C GLU A 913 10.86 1.14 24.77
N ALA A 914 9.94 1.06 23.81
CA ALA A 914 8.76 0.20 23.93
C ALA A 914 9.12 -1.30 23.91
N ARG A 915 10.14 -1.74 23.16
CA ARG A 915 10.63 -3.13 23.23
C ARG A 915 11.26 -3.45 24.57
N VAL A 916 12.09 -2.54 25.09
CA VAL A 916 12.71 -2.68 26.41
C VAL A 916 11.63 -2.77 27.48
N SER A 917 10.57 -1.96 27.40
CA SER A 917 9.46 -1.98 28.36
C SER A 917 8.70 -3.29 28.35
N VAL A 918 8.41 -3.84 27.17
CA VAL A 918 7.77 -5.16 27.07
C VAL A 918 8.69 -6.26 27.60
N ASN A 919 10.00 -6.17 27.38
CA ASN A 919 10.95 -7.20 27.80
C ASN A 919 11.13 -7.30 29.33
N TYR A 920 10.98 -6.21 30.08
CA TYR A 920 10.96 -6.26 31.55
C TYR A 920 9.54 -6.31 32.15
N SER A 921 8.49 -6.12 31.32
CA SER A 921 7.11 -6.24 31.77
C SER A 921 6.82 -7.69 32.16
N ILE A 922 6.37 -7.87 33.40
CA ILE A 922 6.21 -9.19 34.07
C ILE A 922 5.07 -10.03 33.43
N ALA A 923 4.33 -9.42 32.50
CA ALA A 923 3.13 -9.91 31.85
C ALA A 923 3.33 -10.70 30.54
N GLY A 924 4.49 -10.57 29.88
CA GLY A 924 4.71 -11.08 28.52
C GLY A 924 5.52 -12.38 28.43
N GLU A 925 5.40 -13.08 27.30
CA GLU A 925 6.31 -14.17 26.93
C GLU A 925 7.66 -13.62 26.45
N CYS A 926 8.71 -14.45 26.48
CA CYS A 926 10.08 -14.05 26.08
C CYS A 926 10.23 -13.56 24.63
N ILE A 927 9.19 -13.68 23.81
CA ILE A 927 9.14 -13.26 22.40
C ILE A 927 8.35 -11.97 22.19
N ASP A 928 7.55 -11.52 23.16
CA ASP A 928 6.51 -10.50 22.95
C ASP A 928 7.07 -9.13 22.57
N TRP A 929 8.26 -8.79 23.08
CA TRP A 929 8.92 -7.52 22.80
C TRP A 929 9.27 -7.35 21.31
N ALA A 930 9.42 -8.43 20.55
CA ALA A 930 9.79 -8.39 19.13
C ALA A 930 8.59 -8.58 18.19
N VAL A 931 7.37 -8.75 18.71
CA VAL A 931 6.18 -8.95 17.85
C VAL A 931 5.67 -7.66 17.20
N PRO A 932 5.66 -6.50 17.88
CA PRO A 932 5.34 -5.23 17.24
C PRO A 932 6.49 -4.78 16.31
N VAL A 933 6.14 -4.59 15.04
CA VAL A 933 7.05 -4.11 14.01
C VAL A 933 6.68 -2.71 13.56
N VAL A 934 7.69 -1.89 13.33
CA VAL A 934 7.53 -0.47 13.00
C VAL A 934 7.96 -0.26 11.56
N TYR A 935 7.00 0.07 10.70
CA TYR A 935 7.23 0.51 9.33
C TYR A 935 7.32 2.04 9.31
N ALA A 936 8.46 2.55 8.83
CA ALA A 936 8.69 3.99 8.69
C ALA A 936 9.66 4.24 7.54
N ARG A 937 9.43 5.34 6.80
CA ARG A 937 10.33 5.77 5.72
C ARG A 937 11.59 6.45 6.25
N ASP A 938 11.49 7.08 7.42
CA ASP A 938 12.59 7.75 8.11
C ASP A 938 12.57 7.35 9.61
N PRO A 939 13.52 6.53 10.10
CA PRO A 939 13.61 6.15 11.51
C PRO A 939 13.92 7.34 12.44
N ALA A 940 14.60 8.37 11.93
CA ALA A 940 14.94 9.59 12.65
C ALA A 940 13.78 10.61 12.65
N LEU A 941 12.64 10.25 12.06
CA LEU A 941 11.44 11.07 12.04
C LEU A 941 11.00 11.39 13.48
N ARG A 942 10.73 12.66 13.74
CA ARG A 942 10.10 13.15 14.98
C ARG A 942 8.74 13.69 14.62
N LEU A 943 7.68 13.10 15.18
CA LEU A 943 6.32 13.55 14.92
C LEU A 943 5.98 14.79 15.77
N PHE A 944 6.56 14.88 16.98
CA PHE A 944 6.29 15.96 17.93
C PHE A 944 7.58 16.68 18.37
N GLU A 945 7.43 17.93 18.79
CA GLU A 945 8.50 18.72 19.39
C GLU A 945 8.83 18.20 20.80
N PRO A 946 10.12 18.19 21.21
CA PRO A 946 10.49 17.81 22.56
C PRO A 946 9.81 18.73 23.58
N SER A 947 9.13 18.15 24.56
CA SER A 947 8.58 18.92 25.67
C SER A 947 9.73 19.46 26.55
N ALA A 948 9.73 20.76 26.83
CA ALA A 948 10.77 21.41 27.64
C ALA A 948 10.64 21.13 29.16
N ALA A 949 9.60 20.41 29.59
CA ALA A 949 9.38 20.08 30.98
C ALA A 949 9.98 18.69 31.30
N PRO A 950 10.92 18.56 32.27
CA PRO A 950 11.30 17.25 32.77
C PRO A 950 10.06 16.58 33.38
N PRO A 951 9.83 15.27 33.14
CA PRO A 951 8.72 14.58 33.76
C PRO A 951 8.92 14.61 35.28
N SER A 952 7.96 15.18 36.01
CA SER A 952 7.85 14.99 37.44
C SER A 952 7.39 13.56 37.72
N VAL A 953 8.27 12.58 37.51
CA VAL A 953 8.02 11.20 37.92
C VAL A 953 8.05 11.18 39.43
N THR A 954 6.88 11.38 40.05
CA THR A 954 6.64 10.90 41.41
C THR A 954 5.97 9.55 41.23
N PRO A 955 6.65 8.41 41.47
CA PRO A 955 6.02 7.11 41.29
C PRO A 955 4.88 6.95 42.31
N ALA A 956 3.63 6.85 41.84
CA ALA A 956 2.47 6.58 42.68
C ALA A 956 2.63 5.27 43.49
N ALA A 957 3.33 4.28 42.91
CA ALA A 957 3.64 3.00 43.56
C ALA A 957 4.54 3.14 44.81
N ALA A 958 5.33 4.22 44.94
CA ALA A 958 6.17 4.45 46.11
C ALA A 958 5.41 5.02 47.32
N ARG A 959 4.18 5.54 47.14
CA ARG A 959 3.35 6.05 48.24
C ARG A 959 2.65 4.94 49.04
N ILE A 960 2.27 3.83 48.41
CA ILE A 960 1.45 2.79 49.04
C ILE A 960 2.29 1.86 49.96
N ARG A 961 3.56 1.62 49.63
CA ARG A 961 4.45 0.74 50.45
C ARG A 961 4.71 1.25 51.88
N ARG A 962 4.35 2.49 52.22
CA ARG A 962 4.72 3.12 53.51
C ARG A 962 3.57 3.28 54.53
N ALA A 963 2.34 2.81 54.27
CA ALA A 963 1.19 3.18 55.10
C ALA A 963 0.42 2.03 55.81
N LEU A 964 0.64 0.74 55.49
CA LEU A 964 -0.15 -0.33 56.10
C LEU A 964 0.41 -0.77 57.48
N PRO A 965 -0.45 -0.95 58.52
CA PRO A 965 -0.03 -1.45 59.83
C PRO A 965 0.59 -2.86 59.75
N GLN A 966 1.56 -3.15 60.63
CA GLN A 966 2.15 -4.49 60.73
C GLN A 966 1.08 -5.52 61.17
N GLY A 967 0.99 -6.65 60.45
CA GLY A 967 0.07 -7.76 60.75
C GLY A 967 -1.19 -7.84 59.89
N VAL A 968 -1.41 -6.90 58.97
CA VAL A 968 -2.51 -6.94 57.98
C VAL A 968 -2.10 -7.80 56.79
N VAL A 969 -2.97 -8.75 56.40
CA VAL A 969 -2.75 -9.64 55.26
C VAL A 969 -3.21 -8.95 53.97
N ARG A 970 -2.29 -8.71 53.03
CA ARG A 970 -2.59 -8.07 51.74
C ARG A 970 -3.14 -9.09 50.75
N ILE A 971 -4.32 -8.81 50.23
CA ILE A 971 -5.02 -9.67 49.28
C ILE A 971 -5.18 -8.93 47.96
N GLY A 972 -4.57 -9.48 46.90
CA GLY A 972 -4.82 -9.03 45.54
C GLY A 972 -6.13 -9.64 45.02
N LEU A 973 -7.02 -8.82 44.49
CA LEU A 973 -8.20 -9.24 43.75
C LEU A 973 -7.95 -8.96 42.28
N TRP A 974 -7.83 -10.01 41.47
CA TRP A 974 -7.57 -9.87 40.05
C TRP A 974 -8.75 -10.38 39.24
N ASP A 975 -9.33 -9.51 38.44
CA ASP A 975 -10.34 -9.87 37.46
C ASP A 975 -9.67 -10.34 36.17
N VAL A 976 -9.58 -11.65 36.00
CA VAL A 976 -8.85 -12.30 34.90
C VAL A 976 -9.45 -11.96 33.54
N ASN A 977 -10.75 -11.67 33.49
CA ASN A 977 -11.48 -11.41 32.25
C ASN A 977 -11.97 -9.96 32.12
N ASN A 978 -11.66 -9.10 33.10
CA ASN A 978 -12.16 -7.72 33.20
C ASN A 978 -13.70 -7.61 33.12
N VAL A 979 -14.42 -8.59 33.69
CA VAL A 979 -15.89 -8.72 33.66
C VAL A 979 -16.59 -8.15 34.92
N LEU A 980 -15.84 -7.55 35.86
CA LEU A 980 -16.32 -7.03 37.14
C LEU A 980 -15.93 -5.56 37.32
N PRO A 981 -16.61 -4.61 36.64
CA PRO A 981 -16.30 -3.18 36.74
C PRO A 981 -16.45 -2.60 38.16
N GLY A 982 -17.21 -3.25 39.04
CA GLY A 982 -17.42 -2.87 40.44
C GLY A 982 -16.42 -3.45 41.46
N LEU A 983 -15.38 -4.18 41.03
CA LEU A 983 -14.49 -4.91 41.93
C LEU A 983 -13.71 -3.99 42.89
N GLU A 984 -13.30 -2.80 42.44
CA GLU A 984 -12.61 -1.83 43.28
C GLU A 984 -13.52 -1.30 44.41
N ARG A 985 -14.80 -1.05 44.11
CA ARG A 985 -15.81 -0.66 45.11
C ARG A 985 -16.07 -1.78 46.11
N ILE A 986 -16.08 -3.04 45.66
CA ILE A 986 -16.20 -4.22 46.53
C ILE A 986 -14.98 -4.33 47.45
N ALA A 987 -13.75 -4.20 46.91
CA ALA A 987 -12.51 -4.23 47.67
C ALA A 987 -12.47 -3.12 48.74
N GLN A 988 -12.83 -1.89 48.36
CA GLN A 988 -12.94 -0.76 49.28
C GLN A 988 -13.97 -1.03 50.39
N ARG A 989 -15.13 -1.59 50.06
CA ARG A 989 -16.16 -1.95 51.05
C ARG A 989 -15.67 -3.05 52.01
N PHE A 990 -14.93 -4.05 51.53
CA PHE A 990 -14.32 -5.04 52.41
C PHE A 990 -13.25 -4.42 53.32
N ASN A 991 -12.49 -3.44 52.84
CA ASN A 991 -11.51 -2.73 53.65
C ASN A 991 -12.14 -1.85 54.73
N THR A 992 -13.37 -1.35 54.55
CA THR A 992 -14.02 -0.49 55.55
C THR A 992 -14.74 -1.26 56.66
N VAL A 993 -15.15 -2.51 56.41
CA VAL A 993 -15.93 -3.31 57.39
C VAL A 993 -15.07 -4.18 58.32
N GLN A 994 -13.79 -4.39 58.01
CA GLN A 994 -12.87 -5.20 58.80
C GLN A 994 -11.44 -4.64 58.77
N ASP A 995 -10.58 -5.11 59.67
CA ASP A 995 -9.25 -4.55 59.96
C ASP A 995 -8.09 -5.55 59.79
N ARG A 996 -8.37 -6.80 59.39
CA ARG A 996 -7.38 -7.90 59.30
C ARG A 996 -6.78 -8.06 57.90
N TYR A 997 -7.57 -7.83 56.87
CA TYR A 997 -7.22 -8.00 55.46
C TYR A 997 -7.21 -6.66 54.75
N HIS A 998 -6.31 -6.49 53.78
CA HIS A 998 -6.32 -5.34 52.89
C HIS A 998 -6.48 -5.82 51.45
N PHE A 999 -7.67 -5.59 50.89
CA PHE A 999 -8.04 -5.94 49.53
C PHE A 999 -7.65 -4.82 48.57
N GLU A 1000 -6.91 -5.16 47.53
CA GLU A 1000 -6.49 -4.24 46.48
C GLU A 1000 -6.73 -4.91 45.14
N VAL A 1001 -7.23 -4.16 44.16
CA VAL A 1001 -7.38 -4.71 42.81
C VAL A 1001 -5.99 -4.84 42.19
N ALA A 1002 -5.65 -6.07 41.80
CA ALA A 1002 -4.40 -6.36 41.13
C ALA A 1002 -4.58 -6.19 39.62
N ASP A 1003 -3.78 -5.34 39.01
CA ASP A 1003 -3.67 -5.22 37.55
C ASP A 1003 -2.62 -6.22 37.06
N LEU A 1004 -3.09 -7.38 36.61
CA LEU A 1004 -2.27 -8.49 36.16
C LEU A 1004 -2.74 -8.92 34.77
N SER A 1005 -1.80 -9.40 33.97
CA SER A 1005 -2.09 -9.95 32.64
C SER A 1005 -2.16 -11.46 32.72
N ALA A 1006 -3.16 -12.05 32.07
CA ALA A 1006 -3.30 -13.50 32.07
C ALA A 1006 -2.16 -14.15 31.27
N PRO A 1007 -1.32 -15.02 31.89
CA PRO A 1007 -0.24 -15.69 31.18
C PRO A 1007 -0.77 -16.50 29.99
N ILE A 1008 -0.01 -16.61 28.88
CA ILE A 1008 -0.42 -17.42 27.73
C ILE A 1008 -0.64 -18.88 28.15
N GLY A 1009 -1.73 -19.49 27.64
CA GLY A 1009 -2.13 -20.87 27.94
C GLY A 1009 -2.77 -21.08 29.32
N THR A 1010 -3.18 -20.01 30.00
CA THR A 1010 -3.96 -20.06 31.27
C THR A 1010 -5.32 -20.74 31.08
N TRP A 1011 -5.93 -20.55 29.92
CA TRP A 1011 -7.16 -21.23 29.51
C TRP A 1011 -6.95 -22.00 28.20
N ARG A 1012 -7.75 -23.04 27.98
CA ARG A 1012 -7.72 -23.91 26.79
C ARG A 1012 -9.10 -24.03 26.20
N LEU A 1013 -9.20 -23.94 24.88
CA LEU A 1013 -10.45 -24.17 24.16
C LEU A 1013 -10.63 -25.68 23.95
N LEU A 1014 -11.60 -26.29 24.62
CA LEU A 1014 -11.97 -27.68 24.35
C LEU A 1014 -12.97 -27.74 23.18
N PRO A 1015 -12.76 -28.63 22.21
CA PRO A 1015 -13.76 -28.87 21.17
C PRO A 1015 -15.04 -29.43 21.82
N GLY A 1016 -16.19 -28.83 21.51
CA GLY A 1016 -17.47 -29.21 22.09
C GLY A 1016 -17.78 -30.69 21.83
N LYS A 1017 -17.99 -31.46 22.90
CA LYS A 1017 -18.39 -32.87 22.76
C LYS A 1017 -19.86 -32.94 22.39
N SER A 1018 -20.13 -33.38 21.16
CA SER A 1018 -21.50 -33.57 20.69
C SER A 1018 -22.18 -34.73 21.42
N ARG A 1019 -23.24 -34.44 22.17
CA ARG A 1019 -24.31 -35.41 22.48
C ARG A 1019 -25.54 -35.05 21.64
N GLY A 1020 -25.47 -35.24 20.33
CA GLY A 1020 -26.61 -35.02 19.42
C GLY A 1020 -26.25 -34.70 17.98
N LYS A 1021 -27.26 -34.33 17.17
CA LYS A 1021 -27.11 -33.96 15.75
C LYS A 1021 -26.60 -32.53 15.52
N THR A 1022 -26.29 -31.79 16.57
CA THR A 1022 -25.75 -30.43 16.52
C THR A 1022 -24.46 -30.36 17.34
N PRO A 1023 -23.31 -29.92 16.77
CA PRO A 1023 -22.09 -29.76 17.53
C PRO A 1023 -22.26 -28.64 18.58
N ALA A 1024 -21.88 -28.91 19.82
CA ALA A 1024 -21.87 -27.91 20.88
C ALA A 1024 -20.76 -26.88 20.63
N PRO A 1025 -20.96 -25.59 20.98
CA PRO A 1025 -19.92 -24.58 20.85
C PRO A 1025 -18.70 -24.95 21.70
N PRO A 1026 -17.47 -24.61 21.24
CA PRO A 1026 -16.25 -24.88 21.99
C PRO A 1026 -16.24 -24.11 23.32
N GLN A 1027 -15.77 -24.77 24.38
CA GLN A 1027 -15.80 -24.22 25.75
C GLN A 1027 -14.38 -23.93 26.25
N GLY A 1028 -14.14 -22.70 26.71
CA GLY A 1028 -12.88 -22.32 27.36
C GLY A 1028 -12.80 -22.85 28.79
N ILE A 1029 -11.71 -23.55 29.11
CA ILE A 1029 -11.44 -24.07 30.46
C ILE A 1029 -10.11 -23.56 31.03
N ILE A 1030 -10.04 -23.31 32.33
CA ILE A 1030 -8.82 -23.02 33.08
C ILE A 1030 -8.42 -24.23 33.91
N ARG A 1031 -7.12 -24.57 33.94
CA ARG A 1031 -6.57 -25.56 34.87
C ARG A 1031 -5.93 -24.87 36.06
N GLY A 1032 -6.54 -25.00 37.24
CA GLY A 1032 -6.12 -24.23 38.42
C GLY A 1032 -4.65 -24.40 38.80
N GLU A 1033 -4.13 -25.63 38.79
CA GLU A 1033 -2.72 -25.92 39.09
C GLU A 1033 -1.74 -25.24 38.12
N GLU A 1034 -2.09 -25.17 36.84
CA GLU A 1034 -1.25 -24.55 35.81
C GLU A 1034 -1.15 -23.04 36.04
N VAL A 1035 -2.29 -22.41 36.35
CA VAL A 1035 -2.40 -20.98 36.63
C VAL A 1035 -1.69 -20.62 37.93
N ALA A 1036 -1.89 -21.39 39.00
CA ALA A 1036 -1.23 -21.15 40.27
C ALA A 1036 0.29 -21.22 40.17
N ARG A 1037 0.81 -22.19 39.42
CA ARG A 1037 2.25 -22.28 39.16
C ARG A 1037 2.78 -21.05 38.41
N LYS A 1038 2.08 -20.60 37.37
CA LYS A 1038 2.51 -19.44 36.54
C LYS A 1038 2.48 -18.11 37.31
N LEU A 1039 1.52 -17.93 38.22
CA LEU A 1039 1.32 -16.67 38.95
C LEU A 1039 2.04 -16.61 40.31
N SER A 1040 2.56 -17.74 40.81
CA SER A 1040 3.18 -17.83 42.15
C SER A 1040 4.29 -16.79 42.39
N SER A 1041 5.16 -16.57 41.41
CA SER A 1041 6.21 -15.55 41.48
C SER A 1041 5.67 -14.12 41.35
N GLN A 1042 4.58 -13.93 40.60
CA GLN A 1042 3.98 -12.61 40.33
C GLN A 1042 3.28 -12.05 41.57
N ALA A 1043 2.47 -12.87 42.26
CA ALA A 1043 1.79 -12.46 43.49
C ALA A 1043 2.77 -11.95 44.55
N SER A 1044 3.88 -12.68 44.73
CA SER A 1044 4.96 -12.29 45.65
C SER A 1044 5.67 -11.01 45.22
N SER A 1045 5.91 -10.81 43.91
CA SER A 1045 6.59 -9.62 43.38
C SER A 1045 5.77 -8.32 43.53
N LEU A 1046 4.44 -8.43 43.49
CA LEU A 1046 3.50 -7.33 43.75
C LEU A 1046 3.29 -7.07 45.24
N GLY A 1047 3.85 -7.93 46.10
CA GLY A 1047 3.77 -7.81 47.54
C GLY A 1047 2.40 -8.18 48.11
N PHE A 1048 1.66 -9.05 47.43
CA PHE A 1048 0.43 -9.63 47.96
C PHE A 1048 0.75 -10.90 48.75
N ASP A 1049 0.13 -11.06 49.91
CA ASP A 1049 0.22 -12.27 50.72
C ASP A 1049 -0.65 -13.40 50.16
N ARG A 1050 -1.71 -13.06 49.40
CA ARG A 1050 -2.58 -14.00 48.68
C ARG A 1050 -3.19 -13.32 47.45
N LEU A 1051 -3.39 -14.07 46.37
CA LEU A 1051 -4.00 -13.56 45.13
C LEU A 1051 -5.28 -14.34 44.80
N PHE A 1052 -6.39 -13.63 44.60
CA PHE A 1052 -7.66 -14.19 44.16
C PHE A 1052 -7.91 -13.82 42.70
N CYS A 1053 -7.94 -14.82 41.84
CA CYS A 1053 -8.19 -14.68 40.42
C CYS A 1053 -9.66 -14.94 40.16
N ILE A 1054 -10.41 -13.96 39.68
CA ILE A 1054 -11.84 -14.08 39.40
C ILE A 1054 -12.01 -14.16 37.89
N THR A 1055 -12.71 -15.18 37.40
CA THR A 1055 -12.79 -15.50 35.98
C THR A 1055 -14.18 -15.98 35.57
N ASN A 1056 -14.53 -15.80 34.29
CA ASN A 1056 -15.72 -16.38 33.68
C ASN A 1056 -15.44 -17.70 32.94
N PHE A 1057 -14.21 -18.20 32.93
CA PHE A 1057 -13.85 -19.49 32.32
C PHE A 1057 -14.08 -20.67 33.26
N ALA A 1058 -14.54 -21.79 32.70
CA ALA A 1058 -14.86 -22.98 33.50
C ALA A 1058 -13.58 -23.59 34.08
N LEU A 1059 -13.61 -24.04 35.32
CA LEU A 1059 -12.47 -24.76 35.91
C LEU A 1059 -12.46 -26.23 35.44
N GLY A 1060 -11.40 -26.62 34.72
CA GLY A 1060 -11.18 -27.98 34.25
C GLY A 1060 -10.33 -28.82 35.22
N GLY A 1061 -10.78 -30.03 35.57
CA GLY A 1061 -10.08 -30.95 36.48
C GLY A 1061 -9.51 -32.20 35.81
N GLU A 1062 -8.50 -32.82 36.44
CA GLU A 1062 -8.00 -34.17 36.14
C GLU A 1062 -8.59 -35.22 37.11
N VAL A 1063 -9.91 -35.45 37.13
CA VAL A 1063 -10.47 -36.60 37.87
C VAL A 1063 -11.66 -37.22 37.11
N LYS A 1064 -11.62 -38.54 36.97
CA LYS A 1064 -12.55 -39.43 36.23
C LYS A 1064 -13.99 -39.52 36.77
N SER A 1065 -14.49 -38.61 37.61
CA SER A 1065 -15.84 -38.72 38.17
C SER A 1065 -16.79 -37.64 37.64
N GLU A 1066 -17.94 -38.08 37.12
CA GLU A 1066 -18.99 -37.37 36.36
C GLU A 1066 -19.68 -36.17 37.05
N TYR A 1067 -19.14 -35.63 38.12
CA TYR A 1067 -19.64 -34.42 38.78
C TYR A 1067 -18.49 -33.48 39.07
N ARG A 1068 -18.11 -32.62 38.11
CA ARG A 1068 -17.29 -31.40 38.35
C ARG A 1068 -17.08 -30.49 37.12
N GLU A 1069 -18.03 -30.40 36.20
CA GLU A 1069 -18.03 -29.33 35.17
C GLU A 1069 -18.53 -27.97 35.72
N ASN A 1070 -18.70 -27.82 37.05
CA ASN A 1070 -19.28 -26.61 37.69
C ASN A 1070 -18.60 -26.27 39.04
N LEU A 1071 -17.27 -26.40 39.18
CA LEU A 1071 -16.58 -25.83 40.35
C LEU A 1071 -16.53 -24.31 40.21
N ALA A 1072 -17.08 -23.59 41.18
CA ALA A 1072 -16.99 -22.13 41.25
C ALA A 1072 -15.70 -21.64 41.93
N LEU A 1073 -14.95 -22.54 42.57
CA LEU A 1073 -13.74 -22.21 43.31
C LEU A 1073 -12.71 -23.33 43.17
N TRP A 1074 -11.49 -22.96 42.80
CA TRP A 1074 -10.28 -23.76 42.96
C TRP A 1074 -9.37 -23.03 43.94
N ASN A 1075 -8.86 -23.73 44.94
CA ASN A 1075 -8.05 -23.12 45.99
C ASN A 1075 -6.87 -24.04 46.30
N ASP A 1076 -5.66 -23.50 46.26
CA ASP A 1076 -4.45 -24.19 46.68
C ASP A 1076 -3.90 -23.50 47.93
N ASP A 1077 -3.92 -24.22 49.04
CA ASP A 1077 -3.43 -23.75 50.34
C ASP A 1077 -1.90 -23.97 50.49
N ASP A 1078 -1.20 -24.35 49.40
CA ASP A 1078 0.27 -24.38 49.35
C ASP A 1078 0.85 -23.00 49.75
N PRO A 1079 1.62 -22.92 50.86
CA PRO A 1079 2.17 -21.68 51.40
C PRO A 1079 3.04 -20.89 50.41
N ASP A 1080 3.58 -21.55 49.38
CA ASP A 1080 4.48 -20.96 48.39
C ASP A 1080 3.73 -20.43 47.15
N LYS A 1081 2.47 -20.85 46.94
CA LYS A 1081 1.67 -20.45 45.77
C LYS A 1081 0.55 -19.47 46.10
N ARG A 1082 -0.17 -19.68 47.21
CA ARG A 1082 -1.20 -18.78 47.77
C ARG A 1082 -2.13 -18.12 46.74
N ILE A 1083 -2.65 -18.91 45.81
CA ILE A 1083 -3.54 -18.46 44.73
C ILE A 1083 -4.88 -19.19 44.82
N ALA A 1084 -5.96 -18.44 44.77
CA ALA A 1084 -7.32 -18.96 44.64
C ALA A 1084 -7.92 -18.50 43.30
N ILE A 1085 -8.69 -19.35 42.65
CA ILE A 1085 -9.37 -19.04 41.39
C ILE A 1085 -10.88 -19.22 41.58
N ILE A 1086 -11.62 -18.14 41.40
CA ILE A 1086 -13.08 -18.08 41.48
C ILE A 1086 -13.63 -18.06 40.06
N SER A 1087 -14.34 -19.11 39.66
CA SER A 1087 -15.00 -19.23 38.37
C SER A 1087 -16.49 -18.91 38.50
N GLY A 1088 -16.94 -17.87 37.81
CA GLY A 1088 -18.37 -17.52 37.69
C GLY A 1088 -19.04 -18.02 36.42
N THR A 1089 -18.46 -18.99 35.70
CA THR A 1089 -18.98 -19.44 34.40
C THR A 1089 -20.47 -19.72 34.41
N GLY A 1090 -21.19 -19.02 33.51
CA GLY A 1090 -22.62 -19.20 33.31
C GLY A 1090 -23.52 -18.56 34.37
N ILE A 1091 -22.96 -17.92 35.40
CA ILE A 1091 -23.73 -17.22 36.46
C ILE A 1091 -23.27 -15.77 36.70
N LEU A 1092 -22.01 -15.41 36.42
CA LEU A 1092 -21.46 -14.10 36.73
C LEU A 1092 -22.22 -12.95 36.05
N GLN A 1093 -22.66 -13.17 34.81
CA GLN A 1093 -23.42 -12.20 33.99
C GLN A 1093 -24.91 -12.11 34.39
N ALA A 1094 -25.39 -13.02 35.23
CA ALA A 1094 -26.80 -13.09 35.62
C ALA A 1094 -27.07 -12.50 37.01
N PHE A 1095 -26.05 -11.97 37.70
CA PHE A 1095 -26.22 -11.20 38.92
C PHE A 1095 -26.72 -9.79 38.59
N ASP A 1096 -27.63 -9.27 39.40
CA ASP A 1096 -28.15 -7.92 39.30
C ASP A 1096 -28.06 -7.20 40.66
N ASP A 1097 -27.92 -5.87 40.64
CA ASP A 1097 -27.70 -5.09 41.86
C ASP A 1097 -28.92 -5.03 42.80
N GLN A 1098 -30.09 -5.56 42.41
CA GLN A 1098 -31.34 -5.44 43.17
C GLN A 1098 -31.73 -6.73 43.92
N THR A 1099 -31.56 -7.89 43.29
CA THR A 1099 -32.05 -9.18 43.77
C THR A 1099 -30.90 -10.10 44.18
N HIS A 1100 -29.78 -10.08 43.45
CA HIS A 1100 -28.62 -10.93 43.72
C HIS A 1100 -27.33 -10.12 43.50
N PRO A 1101 -26.87 -9.33 44.48
CA PRO A 1101 -25.71 -8.47 44.30
C PRO A 1101 -24.45 -9.29 44.02
N VAL A 1102 -23.69 -8.96 42.96
CA VAL A 1102 -22.44 -9.67 42.63
C VAL A 1102 -21.43 -9.62 43.80
N GLY A 1103 -21.43 -8.54 44.58
CA GLY A 1103 -20.62 -8.40 45.79
C GLY A 1103 -20.91 -9.48 46.85
N ARG A 1104 -22.15 -9.97 46.94
CA ARG A 1104 -22.55 -11.06 47.83
C ARG A 1104 -21.90 -12.37 47.41
N PHE A 1105 -21.93 -12.68 46.11
CA PHE A 1105 -21.26 -13.86 45.56
C PHE A 1105 -19.74 -13.81 45.79
N ILE A 1106 -19.10 -12.68 45.49
CA ILE A 1106 -17.66 -12.50 45.69
C ILE A 1106 -17.27 -12.62 47.17
N ALA A 1107 -18.05 -12.03 48.09
CA ALA A 1107 -17.83 -12.18 49.54
C ALA A 1107 -17.89 -13.65 49.97
N ASN A 1108 -18.89 -14.38 49.49
CA ASN A 1108 -19.05 -15.81 49.78
C ASN A 1108 -17.86 -16.64 49.29
N MET A 1109 -17.42 -16.43 48.04
CA MET A 1109 -16.31 -17.19 47.46
C MET A 1109 -14.95 -16.86 48.11
N ILE A 1110 -14.69 -15.58 48.42
CA ILE A 1110 -13.47 -15.17 49.12
C ILE A 1110 -13.43 -15.79 50.53
N VAL A 1111 -14.55 -15.74 51.27
CA VAL A 1111 -14.60 -16.32 52.61
C VAL A 1111 -14.42 -17.84 52.56
N THR A 1112 -15.01 -18.53 51.58
CA THR A 1112 -14.79 -19.96 51.37
C THR A 1112 -13.32 -20.27 51.10
N ALA A 1113 -12.64 -19.54 50.21
CA ALA A 1113 -11.21 -19.78 49.95
C ALA A 1113 -10.29 -19.40 51.13
N LEU A 1114 -10.62 -18.35 51.89
CA LEU A 1114 -9.88 -18.01 53.12
C LEU A 1114 -10.08 -19.04 54.24
N CYS A 1115 -11.16 -19.81 54.20
CA CYS A 1115 -11.40 -20.92 55.13
C CYS A 1115 -10.61 -22.20 54.79
N GLY A 1116 -10.11 -22.35 53.54
CA GLY A 1116 -9.46 -23.58 53.07
C GLY A 1116 -10.43 -24.76 52.92
N ASP A 1117 -9.92 -26.00 52.94
CA ASP A 1117 -10.66 -27.27 52.79
C ASP A 1117 -11.59 -27.59 53.99
N LEU A 1118 -12.60 -26.75 54.21
CA LEU A 1118 -13.58 -26.86 55.30
C LEU A 1118 -15.01 -27.13 54.83
N GLU A 1119 -15.17 -27.62 53.60
CA GLU A 1119 -16.48 -28.00 53.05
C GLU A 1119 -17.22 -29.00 53.96
N HIS A 1120 -18.53 -28.78 54.14
CA HIS A 1120 -19.36 -29.69 54.91
C HIS A 1120 -20.75 -29.86 54.29
N ARG A 1121 -21.35 -31.03 54.56
CA ARG A 1121 -22.67 -31.44 54.03
C ARG A 1121 -23.77 -31.48 55.09
N ALA A 1122 -23.44 -31.19 56.34
CA ALA A 1122 -24.35 -31.14 57.46
C ALA A 1122 -24.13 -29.86 58.26
N GLY A 1123 -25.20 -29.19 58.68
CA GLY A 1123 -25.16 -27.88 59.35
C GLY A 1123 -26.04 -26.84 58.67
N ALA A 1124 -25.88 -25.57 59.05
CA ALA A 1124 -26.68 -24.48 58.49
C ALA A 1124 -26.39 -24.29 56.99
N THR A 1125 -27.44 -24.29 56.17
CA THR A 1125 -27.37 -24.23 54.70
C THR A 1125 -26.93 -22.87 54.18
N ASN A 1126 -27.05 -21.82 54.99
CA ASN A 1126 -26.57 -20.47 54.71
C ASN A 1126 -25.08 -20.25 55.04
N CYS A 1127 -24.32 -21.32 55.31
CA CYS A 1127 -22.87 -21.23 55.46
C CYS A 1127 -22.16 -21.28 54.10
N PRO A 1128 -21.19 -20.39 53.82
CA PRO A 1128 -20.41 -20.43 52.56
C PRO A 1128 -19.70 -21.78 52.30
N ASN A 1129 -19.36 -22.53 53.35
CA ASN A 1129 -18.72 -23.85 53.25
C ASN A 1129 -19.73 -25.02 53.18
N TYR A 1130 -21.04 -24.75 53.16
CA TYR A 1130 -22.06 -25.80 53.00
C TYR A 1130 -22.25 -26.17 51.52
N VAL A 1131 -22.07 -27.46 51.20
CA VAL A 1131 -22.22 -28.00 49.84
C VAL A 1131 -23.50 -28.83 49.73
N ASP A 1132 -24.38 -28.49 48.77
CA ASP A 1132 -25.60 -29.25 48.45
C ASP A 1132 -25.36 -30.17 47.24
N MET A 1133 -25.78 -31.44 47.32
CA MET A 1133 -25.64 -32.42 46.24
C MET A 1133 -26.98 -32.79 45.58
N LYS A 1134 -28.07 -32.08 45.89
CA LYS A 1134 -29.38 -32.38 45.28
C LYS A 1134 -29.40 -32.03 43.78
N PRO A 1135 -30.11 -32.81 42.93
CA PRO A 1135 -30.27 -32.54 41.49
C PRO A 1135 -31.03 -31.24 41.14
N GLN A 1136 -31.44 -30.44 42.13
CA GLN A 1136 -32.37 -29.33 42.00
C GLN A 1136 -31.70 -28.01 41.54
N LEU A 1137 -30.36 -27.99 41.42
CA LEU A 1137 -29.60 -26.87 40.84
C LEU A 1137 -29.53 -26.93 39.30
N GLN A 1138 -30.60 -27.38 38.63
CA GLN A 1138 -30.62 -27.51 37.17
C GLN A 1138 -30.95 -26.19 36.45
N THR A 1139 -31.62 -25.25 37.13
CA THR A 1139 -31.98 -23.95 36.56
C THR A 1139 -30.99 -22.86 37.01
N LEU A 1140 -30.77 -21.86 36.16
CA LEU A 1140 -29.89 -20.72 36.46
C LEU A 1140 -30.36 -19.94 37.69
N ALA A 1141 -31.66 -19.69 37.81
CA ALA A 1141 -32.26 -18.99 38.95
C ALA A 1141 -31.98 -19.69 40.29
N ALA A 1142 -32.15 -21.03 40.35
CA ALA A 1142 -31.87 -21.79 41.58
C ALA A 1142 -30.37 -21.78 41.94
N ARG A 1143 -29.48 -21.72 40.95
CA ARG A 1143 -28.03 -21.60 41.19
C ARG A 1143 -27.66 -20.23 41.74
N LEU A 1144 -28.20 -19.16 41.17
CA LEU A 1144 -27.96 -17.78 41.61
C LEU A 1144 -28.46 -17.57 43.05
N GLU A 1145 -29.67 -18.02 43.35
CA GLU A 1145 -30.25 -17.95 44.69
C GLU A 1145 -29.38 -18.73 45.69
N TYR A 1146 -28.93 -19.94 45.32
CA TYR A 1146 -28.09 -20.77 46.19
C TYR A 1146 -26.74 -20.13 46.54
N VAL A 1147 -26.03 -19.54 45.57
CA VAL A 1147 -24.70 -18.95 45.79
C VAL A 1147 -24.77 -17.56 46.45
N ALA A 1148 -25.88 -16.83 46.27
CA ALA A 1148 -26.11 -15.54 46.90
C ALA A 1148 -26.66 -15.65 48.33
N ALA A 1149 -27.43 -16.69 48.66
CA ALA A 1149 -28.07 -16.87 49.97
C ALA A 1149 -27.15 -17.35 51.10
N LYS A 1150 -25.83 -17.45 50.88
CA LYS A 1150 -24.87 -17.77 51.94
C LYS A 1150 -24.50 -16.49 52.66
N GLU A 1151 -24.56 -16.49 53.99
CA GLU A 1151 -24.56 -15.25 54.77
C GLU A 1151 -23.70 -15.27 56.02
N LYS A 1152 -23.44 -16.44 56.63
CA LYS A 1152 -22.69 -16.53 57.88
C LYS A 1152 -21.99 -17.86 58.10
N LEU A 1153 -20.85 -17.87 58.77
CA LEU A 1153 -20.18 -19.11 59.14
C LEU A 1153 -21.00 -19.88 60.18
N CYS A 1154 -21.20 -21.19 59.97
CA CYS A 1154 -21.91 -22.02 60.94
C CYS A 1154 -21.04 -22.32 62.18
N ALA A 1155 -21.67 -22.80 63.25
CA ALA A 1155 -20.99 -23.16 64.50
C ALA A 1155 -19.88 -24.22 64.35
N LYS A 1156 -19.87 -24.97 63.23
CA LYS A 1156 -18.83 -25.96 62.91
C LYS A 1156 -17.58 -25.32 62.26
N CYS A 1157 -17.77 -24.27 61.46
CA CYS A 1157 -16.67 -23.59 60.75
C CYS A 1157 -16.02 -22.51 61.61
N GLY A 1158 -16.83 -21.77 62.40
CA GLY A 1158 -16.36 -20.64 63.20
C GLY A 1158 -15.16 -20.93 64.11
N PRO A 1159 -15.15 -22.02 64.91
CA PRO A 1159 -14.04 -22.33 65.82
C PRO A 1159 -12.70 -22.62 65.13
N LYS A 1160 -12.72 -23.07 63.86
CA LYS A 1160 -11.50 -23.38 63.10
C LYS A 1160 -10.80 -22.12 62.56
N MET A 1161 -11.52 -21.00 62.46
CA MET A 1161 -11.00 -19.72 61.96
C MET A 1161 -10.35 -18.83 63.02
N LYS A 1162 -10.33 -19.28 64.29
CA LYS A 1162 -9.73 -18.58 65.44
C LYS A 1162 -10.02 -17.05 65.43
N ASP A 1163 -8.98 -16.23 65.36
CA ASP A 1163 -9.00 -14.77 65.37
C ASP A 1163 -9.46 -14.15 64.03
N ALA A 1164 -9.46 -14.91 62.93
CA ALA A 1164 -9.95 -14.45 61.63
C ALA A 1164 -11.49 -14.49 61.52
N LYS A 1165 -12.19 -15.24 62.38
CA LYS A 1165 -13.66 -15.42 62.32
C LYS A 1165 -14.42 -14.09 62.26
N LYS A 1166 -14.05 -13.13 63.10
CA LYS A 1166 -14.72 -11.82 63.20
C LYS A 1166 -14.65 -11.06 61.86
N ALA A 1167 -13.46 -10.98 61.27
CA ALA A 1167 -13.25 -10.32 59.98
C ALA A 1167 -14.01 -11.02 58.84
N LEU A 1168 -14.05 -12.35 58.83
CA LEU A 1168 -14.78 -13.12 57.82
C LEU A 1168 -16.30 -12.94 57.92
N ASP A 1169 -16.87 -12.93 59.14
CA ASP A 1169 -18.29 -12.64 59.33
C ASP A 1169 -18.63 -11.19 58.93
N GLN A 1170 -17.72 -10.23 59.14
CA GLN A 1170 -17.89 -8.83 58.70
C GLN A 1170 -17.84 -8.67 57.18
N ILE A 1171 -16.99 -9.42 56.49
CA ILE A 1171 -16.96 -9.47 55.01
C ILE A 1171 -18.28 -10.03 54.47
N LEU A 1172 -18.81 -11.09 55.08
CA LEU A 1172 -20.13 -11.62 54.69
C LEU A 1172 -21.23 -10.60 54.94
N ALA A 1173 -21.27 -9.94 56.10
CA ALA A 1173 -22.29 -8.95 56.43
C ALA A 1173 -22.20 -7.65 55.61
N ALA A 1174 -21.16 -7.48 54.79
CA ALA A 1174 -21.01 -6.29 53.94
C ALA A 1174 -22.07 -6.21 52.85
N TYR A 1175 -22.63 -7.34 52.42
CA TYR A 1175 -23.69 -7.46 51.40
C TYR A 1175 -24.77 -8.40 51.91
#